data_AF-A0A0P9AP62-F1
#
_entry.id   AF-A0A0P9AP62-F1
#
_cell.length_a   1.000
_cell.length_b   1.000
_cell.length_c   1.000
_cell.angle_alpha   90.00
_cell.angle_beta   90.00
_cell.angle_gamma   90.00
#
_symmetry.space_group_name_H-M   'P 1'
#
loop_
_entity.id
_entity.type
_entity.pdbx_description
1 polymer ?
#
loop_
_entity_poly.entity_id
_entity_poly.type
_entity_poly.pdbx_seq_one_letter_code
_entity_poly.pdbx_strand_id
1 'polypeptide(L)'
;MTRLWACLLLLGVGLLGTRSIQAVPFYGDSTIEADSESEGSPESSVESSDKSSSSFDTEFVPLEHQQPPPQGRQDVGSTPPVQTPSGLDQKPFNVDAITTDVNNPNPAIFFQQSFPFFGNEFFNSFGGFGFGAAQEPWWKGPNVCTEKEEDETVATETEGEETVDTFGQERDGVSSVVRSPLFGQFQFSVNSCAEKPNKHVCTKIVNQNGKKKTLTLTRQCCYGYGRPRNADFTTPCEKIDIKDVEATASEMGAKQFLESARSSGELADMLGAGNGKKVTLFVPNDAAFVEYRGQQQQENNVEDAKAEASNPAKSVYKLHAVLGEVQLEDVPNEQLLQTELPDQKIRINSYQLPVALGLEPFRYAANCVPIEKHDKLSEQALVHTLGGVLKPLTKNVMDLIRERADMSIMRTVLEKTNLSAMLEGDKPVTIFVPTDAAFDKLEPHLRRALKEGRGCASNILKNHMLDLTFCSLATVPGAKTTAYNLLGEALLLNRTQGNVNQTGPATISINNVAKIVDADIMGTNGVLHVIDTILPTESALPMTSLMAQKNLTIFQRLLEASGYDNQFDDLDNVTIFAPTDKALQNSEWARMLKEQPELLNHNLDLLEFLNYHVVKPMIKTCELSEKSLPTVAGASVRLNLYSTHALFSDVMNRATVNCARLVHFDDESCGSVLHQVDRPLSPPKNNMLKLLEANPNYSKFLELVRKANLTQLLSNDSRSLTLLVPKNDVFEELIDSGESAKPMDAAALVKTHVVEDVVCCAGIIPTNWPFVRSIESISGQHLRITRDRRPKIENAGVTKCDVVATNGILHEINDIIVPRPQRNQQRPQLIPPGPGFQPQGDFDVFF
;
A
#
# COMPACT_ATOMS: atom_id res chain seq x y z
N MET A 1 -10.84 -1.89 -15.56
CA MET A 1 -10.79 -3.21 -14.89
C MET A 1 -9.56 -4.03 -15.27
N THR A 2 -9.30 -4.33 -16.56
CA THR A 2 -8.13 -5.12 -17.02
C THR A 2 -6.78 -4.70 -16.42
N ARG A 3 -6.49 -3.39 -16.36
CA ARG A 3 -5.26 -2.87 -15.72
C ARG A 3 -5.09 -3.26 -14.24
N LEU A 4 -6.19 -3.44 -13.49
CA LEU A 4 -6.14 -3.84 -12.08
C LEU A 4 -5.71 -5.31 -11.91
N TRP A 5 -6.16 -6.18 -12.81
CA TRP A 5 -5.79 -7.60 -12.82
C TRP A 5 -4.32 -7.82 -13.20
N ALA A 6 -3.76 -6.95 -14.06
CA ALA A 6 -2.33 -7.00 -14.39
C ALA A 6 -1.42 -6.69 -13.18
N CYS A 7 -1.80 -5.71 -12.34
CA CYS A 7 -1.03 -5.38 -11.12
C CYS A 7 -0.98 -6.54 -10.12
N LEU A 8 -2.10 -7.23 -9.89
CA LEU A 8 -2.16 -8.40 -9.00
C LEU A 8 -1.21 -9.52 -9.42
N LEU A 9 -1.03 -9.73 -10.73
CA LEU A 9 -0.09 -10.72 -11.28
C LEU A 9 1.39 -10.32 -11.12
N LEU A 10 1.72 -9.03 -11.12
CA LEU A 10 3.09 -8.56 -10.91
C LEU A 10 3.50 -8.62 -9.43
N LEU A 11 2.62 -8.19 -8.53
CA LEU A 11 2.85 -8.25 -7.07
C LEU A 11 3.00 -9.69 -6.55
N GLY A 12 2.23 -10.64 -7.09
CA GLY A 12 2.26 -12.04 -6.67
C GLY A 12 3.58 -12.79 -6.94
N VAL A 13 4.43 -12.30 -7.86
CA VAL A 13 5.69 -12.97 -8.23
C VAL A 13 6.84 -12.65 -7.27
N GLY A 14 6.77 -11.55 -6.52
CA GLY A 14 7.81 -11.14 -5.56
C GLY A 14 7.89 -12.00 -4.28
N LEU A 15 6.93 -12.92 -4.06
CA LEU A 15 6.76 -13.65 -2.80
C LEU A 15 7.15 -15.15 -2.84
N LEU A 16 7.74 -15.63 -3.95
CA LEU A 16 8.27 -17.00 -4.04
C LEU A 16 9.80 -17.01 -3.88
N GLY A 17 10.26 -17.63 -2.79
CA GLY A 17 11.61 -17.50 -2.26
C GLY A 17 12.73 -18.09 -3.11
N THR A 18 13.96 -17.65 -2.79
CA THR A 18 15.19 -18.00 -3.48
C THR A 18 15.52 -19.49 -3.46
N ARG A 19 15.89 -20.02 -4.63
CA ARG A 19 16.72 -21.24 -4.75
C ARG A 19 17.84 -21.02 -5.76
N SER A 20 19.05 -20.84 -5.23
CA SER A 20 20.28 -20.77 -6.02
C SER A 20 20.50 -22.11 -6.74
N ILE A 21 20.54 -22.09 -8.07
CA ILE A 21 21.05 -23.20 -8.88
C ILE A 21 22.41 -22.76 -9.44
N GLN A 22 23.49 -23.35 -8.95
CA GLN A 22 24.81 -23.15 -9.52
C GLN A 22 24.90 -23.85 -10.88
N ALA A 23 25.06 -23.07 -11.95
CA ALA A 23 25.44 -23.60 -13.26
C ALA A 23 26.96 -23.52 -13.42
N VAL A 24 27.62 -24.67 -13.52
CA VAL A 24 29.07 -24.76 -13.74
C VAL A 24 29.40 -24.39 -15.19
N PRO A 25 30.34 -23.47 -15.45
CA PRO A 25 30.76 -23.14 -16.82
C PRO A 25 31.67 -24.23 -17.38
N PHE A 26 31.21 -24.96 -18.40
CA PHE A 26 32.10 -25.70 -19.30
C PHE A 26 32.77 -24.70 -20.26
N TYR A 27 34.09 -24.55 -20.18
CA TYR A 27 34.88 -23.92 -21.23
C TYR A 27 35.50 -24.99 -22.13
N GLY A 28 35.39 -24.80 -23.44
CA GLY A 28 36.10 -25.60 -24.45
C GLY A 28 37.48 -25.00 -24.71
N ASP A 29 38.48 -25.87 -24.87
CA ASP A 29 39.89 -25.52 -24.98
C ASP A 29 40.34 -25.22 -26.43
N SER A 30 41.24 -24.25 -26.60
CA SER A 30 42.13 -24.18 -27.78
C SER A 30 43.34 -23.25 -27.59
N THR A 31 44.51 -23.78 -27.96
CA THR A 31 45.75 -23.07 -28.35
C THR A 31 46.41 -22.12 -27.35
N ILE A 32 47.19 -22.71 -26.44
CA ILE A 32 48.67 -22.61 -26.44
C ILE A 32 49.27 -21.36 -27.14
N GLU A 33 49.88 -20.49 -26.33
CA GLU A 33 51.27 -20.09 -26.54
C GLU A 33 51.92 -19.98 -25.14
N ALA A 34 53.23 -20.20 -25.04
CA ALA A 34 53.92 -20.33 -23.76
C ALA A 34 55.25 -19.57 -23.77
N ASP A 35 55.48 -18.81 -22.70
CA ASP A 35 56.81 -18.40 -22.27
C ASP A 35 56.88 -18.46 -20.75
N SER A 36 58.07 -18.73 -20.22
CA SER A 36 58.30 -19.08 -18.82
C SER A 36 59.32 -18.15 -18.17
N GLU A 37 59.03 -17.68 -16.95
CA GLU A 37 60.07 -17.30 -15.98
C GLU A 37 59.53 -17.41 -14.54
N SER A 38 60.42 -17.37 -13.55
CA SER A 38 60.24 -18.12 -12.29
C SER A 38 60.77 -17.42 -11.03
N GLU A 39 60.42 -18.01 -9.87
CA GLU A 39 60.99 -17.78 -8.52
C GLU A 39 60.66 -16.46 -7.80
N GLY A 40 60.88 -16.44 -6.48
CA GLY A 40 61.06 -15.20 -5.70
C GLY A 40 60.09 -14.92 -4.55
N SER A 41 60.31 -15.51 -3.38
CA SER A 41 59.77 -15.09 -2.06
C SER A 41 60.51 -15.81 -0.92
N PRO A 42 60.53 -15.28 0.33
CA PRO A 42 60.76 -13.89 0.72
C PRO A 42 61.67 -13.74 1.98
N GLU A 43 62.27 -12.58 2.22
CA GLU A 43 62.92 -12.13 3.48
C GLU A 43 63.09 -10.59 3.40
N SER A 44 63.12 -9.75 4.45
CA SER A 44 62.86 -9.82 5.91
C SER A 44 62.61 -8.35 6.40
N SER A 45 62.62 -7.84 7.65
CA SER A 45 62.92 -8.30 9.03
C SER A 45 62.43 -7.26 10.07
N VAL A 46 62.01 -7.67 11.29
CA VAL A 46 62.29 -6.98 12.61
C VAL A 46 61.62 -5.59 12.87
N GLU A 47 61.18 -5.14 14.07
CA GLU A 47 61.44 -5.46 15.50
C GLU A 47 60.24 -5.20 16.47
N SER A 48 60.24 -5.83 17.66
CA SER A 48 59.69 -5.47 19.02
C SER A 48 58.53 -4.45 19.24
N SER A 49 57.70 -4.45 20.30
CA SER A 49 57.33 -5.30 21.47
C SER A 49 56.14 -4.59 22.21
N ASP A 50 55.43 -5.04 23.27
CA ASP A 50 55.77 -5.91 24.41
C ASP A 50 54.50 -6.29 25.26
N LYS A 51 54.46 -7.52 25.84
CA LYS A 51 53.66 -7.98 27.03
C LYS A 51 52.09 -7.93 27.04
N SER A 52 51.35 -8.80 27.76
CA SER A 52 51.69 -9.91 28.69
C SER A 52 50.56 -10.96 28.93
N SER A 53 50.94 -12.25 29.12
CA SER A 53 50.33 -13.33 29.97
C SER A 53 48.85 -13.78 29.81
N SER A 54 48.45 -15.06 29.95
CA SER A 54 49.18 -16.36 30.08
C SER A 54 48.22 -17.60 30.06
N SER A 55 48.66 -18.73 29.47
CA SER A 55 48.38 -20.20 29.72
C SER A 55 47.13 -20.68 30.50
N PHE A 56 46.47 -21.81 30.20
CA PHE A 56 46.91 -23.18 29.78
C PHE A 56 45.84 -23.83 28.84
N ASP A 57 46.16 -24.53 27.73
CA ASP A 57 46.67 -25.92 27.52
C ASP A 57 45.60 -27.03 27.77
N THR A 58 44.93 -27.60 26.75
CA THR A 58 45.23 -28.83 25.90
C THR A 58 44.71 -30.16 26.54
N GLU A 59 44.52 -31.32 25.87
CA GLU A 59 44.96 -31.88 24.57
C GLU A 59 44.08 -33.08 24.04
N PHE A 60 43.95 -33.27 22.70
CA PHE A 60 43.69 -34.48 21.86
C PHE A 60 42.53 -35.51 22.19
N VAL A 61 41.80 -36.23 21.28
CA VAL A 61 41.98 -36.82 19.91
C VAL A 61 42.73 -38.19 19.93
N PRO A 62 42.32 -39.35 19.30
CA PRO A 62 41.74 -39.54 17.93
C PRO A 62 40.69 -40.68 17.61
N LEU A 63 39.99 -40.52 16.47
CA LEU A 63 39.67 -41.45 15.32
C LEU A 63 38.82 -42.77 15.39
N GLU A 64 38.04 -42.94 14.29
CA GLU A 64 37.67 -44.11 13.45
C GLU A 64 36.63 -45.24 13.77
N HIS A 65 35.50 -45.16 13.05
CA HIS A 65 34.77 -46.18 12.25
C HIS A 65 34.77 -47.70 12.60
N GLN A 66 33.55 -48.27 12.74
CA GLN A 66 33.10 -49.45 11.95
C GLN A 66 31.55 -49.65 11.96
N GLN A 67 31.04 -50.62 11.18
CA GLN A 67 29.63 -50.76 10.75
C GLN A 67 28.84 -51.93 11.44
N PRO A 68 27.49 -52.04 11.27
CA PRO A 68 26.56 -52.86 12.12
C PRO A 68 26.14 -54.20 11.44
N PRO A 69 25.03 -54.94 11.79
CA PRO A 69 24.09 -54.92 12.94
C PRO A 69 24.18 -56.28 13.74
N PRO A 70 23.27 -57.30 13.79
CA PRO A 70 21.78 -57.41 13.73
C PRO A 70 21.08 -58.42 14.71
N GLN A 71 19.73 -58.35 14.81
CA GLN A 71 18.76 -59.37 15.34
C GLN A 71 18.82 -59.68 16.87
N GLY A 72 17.78 -60.16 17.57
CA GLY A 72 16.34 -60.49 17.34
C GLY A 72 15.75 -60.95 18.71
N ARG A 73 14.53 -61.43 18.98
CA ARG A 73 13.20 -61.66 18.39
C ARG A 73 12.34 -62.32 19.54
N GLN A 74 11.03 -62.57 19.37
CA GLN A 74 10.10 -63.33 20.27
C GLN A 74 9.54 -62.56 21.51
N ASP A 75 8.31 -62.81 22.01
CA ASP A 75 7.12 -63.45 21.41
C ASP A 75 5.77 -63.03 22.08
N VAL A 76 4.68 -63.19 21.31
CA VAL A 76 3.21 -63.30 21.61
C VAL A 76 2.65 -62.97 23.02
N GLY A 77 1.59 -62.13 23.12
CA GLY A 77 0.90 -61.82 24.40
C GLY A 77 -0.48 -61.09 24.41
N SER A 78 -1.41 -61.44 23.51
CA SER A 78 -2.90 -61.23 23.58
C SER A 78 -3.58 -60.07 24.38
N THR A 79 -4.35 -59.25 23.63
CA THR A 79 -5.64 -58.54 23.96
C THR A 79 -5.68 -57.24 24.82
N PRO A 80 -6.65 -56.31 24.58
CA PRO A 80 -6.63 -54.91 25.07
C PRO A 80 -7.75 -54.59 26.12
N PRO A 81 -7.77 -53.41 26.80
CA PRO A 81 -8.35 -52.18 26.21
C PRO A 81 -7.76 -50.79 26.64
N VAL A 82 -7.79 -49.84 25.71
CA VAL A 82 -8.18 -48.40 25.88
C VAL A 82 -7.51 -47.54 26.99
N GLN A 83 -6.45 -46.77 26.63
CA GLN A 83 -6.45 -45.28 26.65
C GLN A 83 -5.17 -44.62 26.09
N THR A 84 -5.25 -43.31 25.84
CA THR A 84 -4.32 -42.36 25.17
C THR A 84 -2.85 -42.30 25.64
N PRO A 85 -1.95 -41.93 24.70
CA PRO A 85 -1.18 -40.66 24.76
C PRO A 85 -1.52 -39.78 23.52
N SER A 86 -1.59 -38.45 23.54
CA SER A 86 -0.68 -37.38 24.02
C SER A 86 0.63 -37.24 23.22
N GLY A 87 0.92 -36.01 22.75
CA GLY A 87 2.19 -35.62 22.13
C GLY A 87 2.19 -35.45 20.59
N LEU A 88 1.86 -34.25 20.10
CA LEU A 88 2.34 -33.73 18.82
C LEU A 88 2.46 -32.20 18.90
N ASP A 89 3.64 -31.66 18.59
CA ASP A 89 3.92 -30.22 18.64
C ASP A 89 3.12 -29.46 17.57
N GLN A 90 2.29 -28.52 18.02
CA GLN A 90 1.65 -27.55 17.11
C GLN A 90 2.61 -26.37 16.87
N LYS A 91 3.15 -26.30 15.66
CA LYS A 91 3.74 -25.08 15.13
C LYS A 91 2.66 -23.98 15.08
N PRO A 92 3.00 -22.70 15.31
CA PRO A 92 2.01 -21.62 15.28
C PRO A 92 1.34 -21.54 13.90
N PHE A 93 0.02 -21.58 13.89
CA PHE A 93 -0.79 -21.38 12.69
C PHE A 93 -0.89 -19.88 12.39
N ASN A 94 -0.55 -19.47 11.16
CA ASN A 94 -0.85 -18.12 10.70
C ASN A 94 -2.37 -17.98 10.50
N VAL A 95 -2.98 -17.02 11.21
CA VAL A 95 -4.27 -16.46 10.83
C VAL A 95 -4.12 -14.94 10.89
N ASP A 96 -4.29 -14.29 9.74
CA ASP A 96 -4.12 -12.85 9.59
C ASP A 96 -5.45 -12.14 9.93
N ALA A 97 -5.45 -11.25 10.93
CA ALA A 97 -6.59 -10.42 11.31
C ALA A 97 -6.40 -9.00 10.75
N ILE A 98 -7.18 -8.65 9.74
CA ILE A 98 -7.14 -7.34 9.08
C ILE A 98 -8.11 -6.41 9.80
N THR A 99 -7.61 -5.36 10.48
CA THR A 99 -8.46 -4.31 11.08
C THR A 99 -8.61 -3.15 10.10
N THR A 100 -9.31 -3.39 8.99
CA THR A 100 -9.82 -2.35 8.08
C THR A 100 -11.14 -1.77 8.60
N ASP A 101 -11.41 -0.51 8.26
CA ASP A 101 -12.65 0.19 8.59
C ASP A 101 -13.93 -0.65 8.32
N VAL A 102 -14.72 -0.86 9.37
CA VAL A 102 -15.96 -1.65 9.36
C VAL A 102 -17.10 -0.90 8.65
N ASN A 103 -16.98 0.43 8.46
CA ASN A 103 -18.00 1.25 7.81
C ASN A 103 -17.98 1.16 6.28
N ASN A 104 -16.95 0.55 5.68
CA ASN A 104 -16.85 0.33 4.24
C ASN A 104 -17.02 -1.19 3.93
N PRO A 105 -17.98 -1.61 3.09
CA PRO A 105 -18.29 -3.03 2.89
C PRO A 105 -17.12 -3.80 2.25
N ASN A 106 -16.34 -4.49 3.09
CA ASN A 106 -15.19 -5.28 2.67
C ASN A 106 -15.60 -6.40 1.68
N PRO A 107 -15.10 -6.39 0.43
CA PRO A 107 -15.53 -7.34 -0.60
C PRO A 107 -15.15 -8.80 -0.31
N ALA A 108 -14.30 -9.07 0.68
CA ALA A 108 -13.89 -10.43 1.05
C ALA A 108 -15.05 -11.33 1.53
N ILE A 109 -16.15 -10.76 2.03
CA ILE A 109 -17.32 -11.53 2.53
C ILE A 109 -18.14 -12.15 1.38
N PHE A 110 -17.98 -11.70 0.13
CA PHE A 110 -18.76 -12.20 -1.01
C PHE A 110 -18.47 -13.66 -1.43
N PHE A 111 -17.36 -14.26 -1.00
CA PHE A 111 -16.94 -15.59 -1.48
C PHE A 111 -17.40 -16.81 -0.66
N GLN A 112 -18.29 -16.62 0.32
CA GLN A 112 -19.00 -17.74 0.97
C GLN A 112 -20.54 -17.68 0.84
N GLN A 113 -21.10 -16.73 0.09
CA GLN A 113 -22.53 -16.73 -0.23
C GLN A 113 -22.82 -17.44 -1.55
N SER A 114 -23.79 -18.36 -1.51
CA SER A 114 -24.30 -19.07 -2.69
C SER A 114 -24.91 -18.10 -3.70
N PHE A 115 -24.57 -18.26 -4.99
CA PHE A 115 -24.98 -17.35 -6.07
C PHE A 115 -26.49 -17.04 -6.08
N PRO A 116 -26.92 -15.76 -6.15
CA PRO A 116 -28.31 -15.35 -5.94
C PRO A 116 -29.28 -15.65 -7.09
N PHE A 117 -28.89 -16.50 -8.05
CA PHE A 117 -29.72 -16.85 -9.23
C PHE A 117 -30.53 -18.14 -9.07
N PHE A 118 -30.29 -18.93 -8.00
CA PHE A 118 -31.16 -20.04 -7.62
C PHE A 118 -31.44 -19.99 -6.12
N GLY A 119 -32.61 -19.44 -5.75
CA GLY A 119 -33.08 -19.48 -4.37
C GLY A 119 -33.47 -20.90 -3.92
N ASN A 120 -33.51 -21.12 -2.61
CA ASN A 120 -33.79 -22.43 -1.98
C ASN A 120 -35.18 -23.04 -2.27
N GLU A 121 -36.02 -22.40 -3.09
CA GLU A 121 -37.25 -23.02 -3.62
C GLU A 121 -36.99 -23.93 -4.83
N PHE A 122 -35.89 -23.74 -5.58
CA PHE A 122 -35.64 -24.51 -6.81
C PHE A 122 -35.48 -26.01 -6.55
N PHE A 123 -34.75 -26.39 -5.49
CA PHE A 123 -34.54 -27.80 -5.12
C PHE A 123 -35.77 -28.46 -4.47
N ASN A 124 -36.76 -27.70 -4.01
CA ASN A 124 -38.03 -28.26 -3.50
C ASN A 124 -39.02 -28.64 -4.63
N SER A 125 -38.71 -28.33 -5.89
CA SER A 125 -39.55 -28.67 -7.05
C SER A 125 -39.27 -30.07 -7.63
N PHE A 126 -38.12 -30.68 -7.31
CA PHE A 126 -37.79 -32.07 -7.70
C PHE A 126 -37.92 -33.01 -6.50
N GLY A 127 -39.09 -33.64 -6.35
CA GLY A 127 -39.38 -34.54 -5.23
C GLY A 127 -38.52 -35.81 -5.23
N GLY A 128 -37.79 -36.05 -4.13
CA GLY A 128 -36.92 -37.24 -4.00
C GLY A 128 -36.34 -37.46 -2.59
N PHE A 129 -37.13 -38.07 -1.70
CA PHE A 129 -36.72 -38.72 -0.44
C PHE A 129 -35.84 -37.93 0.56
N GLY A 130 -36.47 -37.39 1.60
CA GLY A 130 -35.76 -36.89 2.79
C GLY A 130 -36.69 -36.44 3.91
N PHE A 131 -37.19 -37.35 4.74
CA PHE A 131 -37.97 -37.01 5.94
C PHE A 131 -37.06 -36.54 7.09
N GLY A 132 -36.40 -35.40 6.91
CA GLY A 132 -36.01 -34.53 8.01
C GLY A 132 -37.11 -33.48 8.20
N ALA A 133 -37.57 -33.24 9.43
CA ALA A 133 -38.45 -32.10 9.67
C ALA A 133 -37.66 -30.81 9.42
N ALA A 134 -38.11 -29.97 8.48
CA ALA A 134 -37.56 -28.64 8.28
C ALA A 134 -37.85 -27.82 9.54
N GLN A 135 -36.89 -27.75 10.46
CA GLN A 135 -37.02 -26.97 11.68
C GLN A 135 -37.20 -25.50 11.30
N GLU A 136 -38.27 -24.89 11.80
CA GLU A 136 -38.50 -23.47 11.56
C GLU A 136 -37.41 -22.64 12.26
N PRO A 137 -36.85 -21.61 11.61
CA PRO A 137 -35.80 -20.79 12.20
C PRO A 137 -36.36 -20.06 13.42
N TRP A 138 -35.50 -19.84 14.42
CA TRP A 138 -35.89 -19.34 15.74
C TRP A 138 -36.78 -18.08 15.69
N TRP A 139 -36.58 -17.19 14.71
CA TRP A 139 -37.34 -15.94 14.52
C TRP A 139 -38.78 -16.11 14.02
N LYS A 140 -39.21 -17.33 13.68
CA LYS A 140 -40.63 -17.70 13.53
C LYS A 140 -41.24 -18.33 14.79
N GLY A 141 -40.40 -18.69 15.75
CA GLY A 141 -40.79 -19.42 16.95
C GLY A 141 -41.62 -18.59 17.94
N PRO A 142 -42.07 -19.22 19.03
CA PRO A 142 -42.75 -18.51 20.11
C PRO A 142 -41.83 -17.47 20.77
N ASN A 143 -42.45 -16.45 21.37
CA ASN A 143 -41.77 -15.37 22.10
C ASN A 143 -40.83 -14.49 21.25
N VAL A 144 -41.04 -14.44 19.92
CA VAL A 144 -40.37 -13.48 19.03
C VAL A 144 -41.26 -12.27 18.81
N CYS A 145 -40.71 -11.09 19.11
CA CYS A 145 -41.32 -9.79 18.85
C CYS A 145 -40.86 -9.27 17.49
N THR A 146 -41.74 -8.58 16.76
CA THR A 146 -41.43 -8.01 15.45
C THR A 146 -41.66 -6.50 15.47
N GLU A 147 -40.58 -5.75 15.34
CA GLU A 147 -40.56 -4.30 15.16
C GLU A 147 -40.47 -3.96 13.68
N LYS A 148 -41.01 -2.79 13.32
CA LYS A 148 -41.05 -2.31 11.94
C LYS A 148 -40.87 -0.80 11.90
N GLU A 149 -39.84 -0.36 11.21
CA GLU A 149 -39.48 1.04 11.03
C GLU A 149 -39.67 1.44 9.56
N GLU A 150 -40.10 2.68 9.31
CA GLU A 150 -40.31 3.24 7.97
C GLU A 150 -39.64 4.61 7.84
N ASP A 151 -38.48 4.66 7.17
CA ASP A 151 -37.76 5.92 6.90
C ASP A 151 -38.13 6.47 5.51
N GLU A 152 -38.57 7.72 5.45
CA GLU A 152 -38.78 8.49 4.22
C GLU A 152 -37.68 9.53 4.03
N THR A 153 -36.55 9.14 3.45
CA THR A 153 -35.52 10.09 3.01
C THR A 153 -36.02 10.88 1.81
N VAL A 154 -36.50 12.11 2.03
CA VAL A 154 -36.69 13.10 0.98
C VAL A 154 -35.34 13.70 0.63
N ALA A 155 -34.91 13.58 -0.63
CA ALA A 155 -33.75 14.30 -1.13
C ALA A 155 -34.09 15.80 -1.20
N THR A 156 -33.66 16.56 -0.19
CA THR A 156 -33.65 18.02 -0.23
C THR A 156 -32.39 18.49 -0.96
N GLU A 157 -32.57 19.17 -2.09
CA GLU A 157 -31.51 19.95 -2.70
C GLU A 157 -31.19 21.14 -1.78
N THR A 158 -30.04 21.07 -1.10
CA THR A 158 -29.46 22.18 -0.33
C THR A 158 -27.99 22.32 -0.70
N GLU A 159 -27.60 23.53 -1.07
CA GLU A 159 -26.26 23.89 -1.54
C GLU A 159 -25.22 23.71 -0.40
N GLY A 160 -24.09 23.06 -0.69
CA GLY A 160 -23.07 22.79 0.34
C GLY A 160 -21.96 21.82 -0.10
N GLU A 161 -21.09 22.28 -1.01
CA GLU A 161 -19.75 21.74 -1.32
C GLU A 161 -19.45 20.25 -1.00
N GLU A 162 -20.04 19.33 -1.77
CA GLU A 162 -19.24 18.16 -2.19
C GLU A 162 -18.26 18.64 -3.26
N THR A 163 -16.97 18.54 -2.96
CA THR A 163 -15.88 18.95 -3.86
C THR A 163 -15.78 17.99 -5.04
N VAL A 164 -16.37 18.39 -6.18
CA VAL A 164 -16.12 17.71 -7.45
C VAL A 164 -14.64 17.89 -7.79
N ASP A 165 -13.88 16.81 -7.69
CA ASP A 165 -12.46 16.76 -7.99
C ASP A 165 -12.25 16.97 -9.51
N THR A 166 -12.21 18.23 -9.90
CA THR A 166 -12.39 18.67 -11.28
C THR A 166 -11.04 18.64 -11.99
N PHE A 167 -10.66 17.47 -12.52
CA PHE A 167 -9.61 17.35 -13.52
C PHE A 167 -10.05 17.94 -14.87
N GLY A 168 -10.22 19.26 -14.87
CA GLY A 168 -10.45 20.05 -16.06
C GLY A 168 -9.14 20.42 -16.74
N GLN A 169 -9.00 20.07 -18.01
CA GLN A 169 -8.42 21.02 -18.95
C GLN A 169 -9.22 21.02 -20.26
N GLU A 170 -9.61 22.20 -20.68
CA GLU A 170 -10.41 22.44 -21.88
C GLU A 170 -9.58 22.22 -23.16
N ARG A 171 -10.28 21.93 -24.27
CA ARG A 171 -10.34 22.89 -25.40
C ARG A 171 -11.40 22.55 -26.46
N ASP A 172 -12.13 23.58 -26.86
CA ASP A 172 -12.51 23.90 -28.24
C ASP A 172 -13.37 22.90 -29.04
N GLY A 173 -14.53 22.57 -28.48
CA GLY A 173 -15.82 22.99 -29.06
C GLY A 173 -16.22 22.58 -30.49
N VAL A 174 -17.12 21.59 -30.58
CA VAL A 174 -18.33 21.65 -31.43
C VAL A 174 -19.53 21.16 -30.60
N SER A 175 -20.67 21.86 -30.69
CA SER A 175 -21.89 21.43 -29.99
C SER A 175 -22.61 20.31 -30.76
N SER A 176 -22.77 19.15 -30.12
CA SER A 176 -23.73 18.12 -30.54
C SER A 176 -24.51 17.60 -29.34
N VAL A 177 -25.72 18.13 -29.13
CA VAL A 177 -26.61 17.70 -28.04
C VAL A 177 -27.18 16.32 -28.34
N VAL A 178 -26.54 15.27 -27.80
CA VAL A 178 -27.07 13.90 -27.85
C VAL A 178 -28.25 13.78 -26.87
N ARG A 179 -29.46 14.07 -27.34
CA ARG A 179 -30.70 13.73 -26.63
C ARG A 179 -30.92 12.21 -26.64
N SER A 180 -30.42 11.53 -25.63
CA SER A 180 -30.85 10.16 -25.30
C SER A 180 -32.35 10.16 -24.90
N PRO A 181 -33.11 9.10 -25.22
CA PRO A 181 -34.57 9.12 -25.15
C PRO A 181 -35.13 8.89 -23.74
N LEU A 182 -36.46 9.00 -23.61
CA LEU A 182 -37.19 8.72 -22.38
C LEU A 182 -36.94 7.27 -21.91
N PHE A 183 -36.20 7.12 -20.81
CA PHE A 183 -36.27 5.92 -19.99
C PHE A 183 -37.38 6.06 -18.94
N GLY A 184 -38.13 4.97 -18.72
CA GLY A 184 -39.26 4.97 -17.79
C GLY A 184 -38.84 5.11 -16.33
N GLN A 185 -39.81 5.47 -15.47
CA GLN A 185 -39.63 5.48 -14.02
C GLN A 185 -39.45 4.05 -13.50
N PHE A 186 -38.19 3.59 -13.39
CA PHE A 186 -37.86 2.29 -12.82
C PHE A 186 -38.16 2.26 -11.32
N GLN A 187 -39.36 1.79 -10.96
CA GLN A 187 -39.64 1.32 -9.61
C GLN A 187 -38.87 0.02 -9.38
N PHE A 188 -37.87 0.08 -8.50
CA PHE A 188 -37.17 -1.10 -8.00
C PHE A 188 -37.40 -1.24 -6.50
N SER A 189 -37.38 -2.49 -6.02
CA SER A 189 -37.38 -2.79 -4.60
C SER A 189 -36.35 -3.88 -4.32
N VAL A 190 -35.49 -3.62 -3.34
CA VAL A 190 -34.42 -4.53 -2.91
C VAL A 190 -34.75 -4.97 -1.50
N ASN A 191 -34.87 -6.28 -1.30
CA ASN A 191 -34.95 -6.90 0.01
C ASN A 191 -33.56 -7.47 0.35
N SER A 192 -33.06 -7.19 1.55
CA SER A 192 -31.91 -7.88 2.15
C SER A 192 -32.30 -8.31 3.56
N CYS A 193 -31.83 -9.47 4.02
CA CYS A 193 -32.03 -9.93 5.39
C CYS A 193 -30.72 -10.41 5.98
N ALA A 194 -30.44 -10.00 7.21
CA ALA A 194 -29.25 -10.39 7.98
C ALA A 194 -29.69 -11.01 9.31
N GLU A 195 -29.01 -12.11 9.69
CA GLU A 195 -29.28 -12.86 10.91
C GLU A 195 -28.13 -12.68 11.90
N LYS A 196 -28.43 -12.06 13.03
CA LYS A 196 -27.58 -11.85 14.21
C LYS A 196 -27.94 -12.88 15.31
N PRO A 197 -27.09 -13.10 16.32
CA PRO A 197 -27.36 -14.02 17.43
C PRO A 197 -28.72 -13.85 18.13
N ASN A 198 -29.24 -12.62 18.30
CA ASN A 198 -30.57 -12.40 18.90
C ASN A 198 -31.58 -11.68 17.99
N LYS A 199 -31.22 -11.36 16.74
CA LYS A 199 -32.04 -10.54 15.82
C LYS A 199 -32.01 -11.06 14.39
N HIS A 200 -33.13 -11.03 13.70
CA HIS A 200 -33.23 -11.26 12.26
C HIS A 200 -33.85 -10.02 11.61
N VAL A 201 -33.00 -9.22 10.96
CA VAL A 201 -33.33 -7.90 10.42
C VAL A 201 -33.49 -8.01 8.91
N CYS A 202 -34.66 -7.65 8.38
CA CYS A 202 -34.91 -7.54 6.94
C CYS A 202 -35.13 -6.09 6.53
N THR A 203 -34.22 -5.52 5.75
CA THR A 203 -34.36 -4.19 5.16
C THR A 203 -34.92 -4.31 3.74
N LYS A 204 -36.03 -3.63 3.49
CA LYS A 204 -36.67 -3.50 2.18
C LYS A 204 -36.63 -2.05 1.72
N ILE A 205 -35.77 -1.76 0.74
CA ILE A 205 -35.72 -0.46 0.07
C ILE A 205 -36.77 -0.47 -1.04
N VAL A 206 -37.53 0.63 -1.18
CA VAL A 206 -38.52 0.84 -2.24
C VAL A 206 -38.30 2.21 -2.85
N ASN A 207 -38.06 2.30 -4.15
CA ASN A 207 -38.00 3.58 -4.87
C ASN A 207 -39.33 3.85 -5.59
N GLN A 208 -40.04 4.90 -5.19
CA GLN A 208 -41.25 5.38 -5.87
C GLN A 208 -41.11 6.86 -6.22
N ASN A 209 -41.14 7.17 -7.52
CA ASN A 209 -41.14 8.53 -8.05
C ASN A 209 -39.99 9.40 -7.53
N GLY A 210 -38.79 8.81 -7.33
CA GLY A 210 -37.61 9.49 -6.81
C GLY A 210 -37.49 9.54 -5.29
N LYS A 211 -38.57 9.23 -4.55
CA LYS A 211 -38.50 9.02 -3.11
C LYS A 211 -38.05 7.60 -2.80
N LYS A 212 -36.92 7.46 -2.10
CA LYS A 212 -36.53 6.22 -1.44
C LYS A 212 -37.30 6.12 -0.12
N LYS A 213 -37.98 4.99 0.09
CA LYS A 213 -38.48 4.57 1.40
C LYS A 213 -37.71 3.33 1.84
N THR A 214 -37.25 3.31 3.09
CA THR A 214 -36.60 2.15 3.69
C THR A 214 -37.53 1.55 4.73
N LEU A 215 -37.86 0.28 4.57
CA LEU A 215 -38.73 -0.48 5.47
C LEU A 215 -37.88 -1.52 6.19
N THR A 216 -37.55 -1.30 7.45
CA THR A 216 -36.75 -2.26 8.25
C THR A 216 -37.69 -3.08 9.13
N LEU A 217 -37.58 -4.41 9.04
CA LEU A 217 -38.38 -5.37 9.79
C LEU A 217 -37.45 -6.20 10.69
N THR A 218 -37.41 -5.87 11.97
CA THR A 218 -36.54 -6.52 12.96
C THR A 218 -37.34 -7.55 13.76
N ARG A 219 -36.91 -8.81 13.72
CA ARG A 219 -37.44 -9.87 14.60
C ARG A 219 -36.42 -10.17 15.69
N GLN A 220 -36.80 -10.03 16.95
CA GLN A 220 -35.92 -10.29 18.11
C GLN A 220 -36.71 -10.98 19.22
N CYS A 221 -36.03 -11.61 20.19
CA CYS A 221 -36.74 -12.18 21.34
C CYS A 221 -37.50 -11.09 22.11
N CYS A 222 -38.76 -11.36 22.47
CA CYS A 222 -39.56 -10.46 23.27
C CYS A 222 -38.93 -10.21 24.65
N TYR A 223 -39.19 -9.04 25.23
CA TYR A 223 -38.75 -8.72 26.59
C TYR A 223 -39.16 -9.82 27.60
N GLY A 224 -38.21 -10.26 28.43
CA GLY A 224 -38.38 -11.45 29.28
C GLY A 224 -37.94 -12.78 28.64
N TYR A 225 -37.53 -12.76 27.38
CA TYR A 225 -37.02 -13.92 26.63
C TYR A 225 -35.69 -13.61 25.93
N GLY A 226 -34.92 -14.65 25.63
CA GLY A 226 -33.62 -14.56 24.97
C GLY A 226 -33.16 -15.93 24.47
N ARG A 227 -31.99 -15.97 23.81
CA ARG A 227 -31.34 -17.22 23.40
C ARG A 227 -30.01 -17.40 24.15
N PRO A 228 -29.56 -18.63 24.43
CA PRO A 228 -28.21 -18.86 24.95
C PRO A 228 -27.15 -18.29 24.00
N ARG A 229 -26.02 -17.78 24.53
CA ARG A 229 -24.88 -17.40 23.68
C ARG A 229 -24.44 -18.63 22.86
N ASN A 230 -24.28 -18.45 21.55
CA ASN A 230 -23.93 -19.49 20.57
C ASN A 230 -24.99 -20.61 20.40
N ALA A 231 -26.27 -20.32 20.66
CA ALA A 231 -27.37 -21.23 20.37
C ALA A 231 -27.60 -21.46 18.86
N ASP A 232 -27.86 -22.70 18.47
CA ASP A 232 -28.16 -23.10 17.09
C ASP A 232 -29.38 -22.34 16.53
N PHE A 233 -29.41 -22.07 15.23
CA PHE A 233 -30.40 -21.25 14.48
C PHE A 233 -31.86 -21.76 14.61
N THR A 234 -32.05 -22.94 15.18
CA THR A 234 -33.36 -23.56 15.44
C THR A 234 -33.79 -23.46 16.92
N THR A 235 -32.90 -22.98 17.80
CA THR A 235 -33.15 -22.77 19.24
C THR A 235 -34.07 -21.58 19.47
N PRO A 236 -35.28 -21.75 20.02
CA PRO A 236 -36.27 -20.68 20.19
C PRO A 236 -35.89 -19.69 21.30
N CYS A 237 -36.65 -18.59 21.40
CA CYS A 237 -36.54 -17.63 22.50
C CYS A 237 -37.11 -18.22 23.82
N GLU A 238 -36.21 -18.60 24.73
CA GLU A 238 -36.53 -19.14 26.05
C GLU A 238 -36.64 -18.02 27.10
N LYS A 239 -37.37 -18.26 28.19
CA LYS A 239 -37.59 -17.24 29.23
C LYS A 239 -36.30 -17.01 30.01
N ILE A 240 -35.81 -15.76 30.02
CA ILE A 240 -34.64 -15.37 30.81
C ILE A 240 -35.02 -14.98 32.24
N ASP A 241 -34.12 -15.31 33.18
CA ASP A 241 -34.22 -14.96 34.59
C ASP A 241 -33.75 -13.50 34.77
N ILE A 242 -34.69 -12.56 34.60
CA ILE A 242 -34.46 -11.12 34.85
C ILE A 242 -34.43 -10.89 36.36
N LYS A 243 -33.37 -10.21 36.83
CA LYS A 243 -33.14 -9.88 38.24
C LYS A 243 -33.02 -8.37 38.40
N ASP A 244 -33.03 -7.91 39.65
CA ASP A 244 -32.63 -6.53 39.96
C ASP A 244 -31.19 -6.23 39.48
N VAL A 245 -30.85 -4.95 39.41
CA VAL A 245 -29.59 -4.48 38.83
C VAL A 245 -28.36 -4.95 39.66
N GLU A 246 -28.49 -5.05 40.98
CA GLU A 246 -27.39 -5.41 41.88
C GLU A 246 -27.10 -6.91 41.84
N ALA A 247 -28.14 -7.76 41.86
CA ALA A 247 -28.02 -9.19 41.65
C ALA A 247 -27.47 -9.49 40.24
N THR A 248 -27.92 -8.75 39.23
CA THR A 248 -27.42 -8.86 37.84
C THR A 248 -25.92 -8.55 37.76
N ALA A 249 -25.48 -7.40 38.28
CA ALA A 249 -24.05 -7.05 38.30
C ALA A 249 -23.23 -8.01 39.19
N SER A 250 -23.82 -8.57 40.25
CA SER A 250 -23.18 -9.60 41.09
C SER A 250 -22.93 -10.90 40.32
N GLU A 251 -23.87 -11.37 39.48
CA GLU A 251 -23.64 -12.50 38.57
C GLU A 251 -22.54 -12.20 37.55
N MET A 252 -22.41 -10.95 37.13
CA MET A 252 -21.35 -10.54 36.20
C MET A 252 -20.01 -10.25 36.88
N GLY A 253 -19.94 -10.16 38.21
CA GLY A 253 -18.70 -9.91 38.96
C GLY A 253 -18.31 -8.43 39.10
N ALA A 254 -19.30 -7.53 39.17
CA ALA A 254 -19.15 -6.09 39.35
C ALA A 254 -19.99 -5.59 40.54
N LYS A 255 -19.98 -6.34 41.63
CA LYS A 255 -20.82 -6.12 42.81
C LYS A 255 -20.42 -4.85 43.58
N GLN A 256 -19.12 -4.67 43.85
CA GLN A 256 -18.58 -3.61 44.69
C GLN A 256 -18.86 -2.21 44.12
N PHE A 257 -18.90 -2.08 42.79
CA PHE A 257 -19.20 -0.81 42.14
C PHE A 257 -20.62 -0.33 42.48
N LEU A 258 -21.62 -1.21 42.39
CA LEU A 258 -23.01 -0.87 42.70
C LEU A 258 -23.26 -0.76 44.21
N GLU A 259 -22.65 -1.59 45.06
CA GLU A 259 -22.69 -1.38 46.52
C GLU A 259 -22.12 0.01 46.90
N SER A 260 -21.02 0.41 46.25
CA SER A 260 -20.40 1.73 46.44
C SER A 260 -21.32 2.85 45.94
N ALA A 261 -21.86 2.75 44.72
CA ALA A 261 -22.81 3.72 44.15
C ALA A 261 -24.11 3.84 44.97
N ARG A 262 -24.59 2.74 45.55
CA ARG A 262 -25.74 2.74 46.47
C ARG A 262 -25.40 3.45 47.77
N SER A 263 -24.22 3.20 48.33
CA SER A 263 -23.77 3.83 49.58
C SER A 263 -23.60 5.34 49.48
N SER A 264 -23.26 5.86 48.29
CA SER A 264 -23.21 7.30 47.99
C SER A 264 -24.54 7.89 47.49
N GLY A 265 -25.60 7.08 47.35
CA GLY A 265 -26.92 7.51 46.84
C GLY A 265 -27.01 7.69 45.32
N GLU A 266 -25.91 7.49 44.60
CA GLU A 266 -25.80 7.74 43.15
C GLU A 266 -26.48 6.68 42.28
N LEU A 267 -26.68 5.47 42.81
CA LEU A 267 -27.37 4.39 42.08
C LEU A 267 -28.79 4.78 41.65
N ALA A 268 -29.49 5.61 42.44
CA ALA A 268 -30.83 6.11 42.09
C ALA A 268 -30.80 7.18 40.98
N ASP A 269 -29.74 8.00 40.93
CA ASP A 269 -29.48 8.94 39.82
C ASP A 269 -29.18 8.14 38.54
N MET A 270 -28.27 7.15 38.60
CA MET A 270 -27.89 6.29 37.45
C MET A 270 -29.05 5.51 36.85
N LEU A 271 -30.03 5.09 37.68
CA LEU A 271 -31.23 4.37 37.26
C LEU A 271 -32.41 5.30 36.92
N GLY A 272 -32.15 6.59 36.67
CA GLY A 272 -33.12 7.51 36.10
C GLY A 272 -34.30 7.88 37.01
N ALA A 273 -34.13 7.78 38.34
CA ALA A 273 -35.02 8.31 39.37
C ALA A 273 -36.54 8.04 39.16
N GLY A 274 -36.90 6.85 38.67
CA GLY A 274 -38.29 6.41 38.52
C GLY A 274 -39.03 6.89 37.25
N ASN A 275 -38.35 7.56 36.30
CA ASN A 275 -38.97 8.04 35.05
C ASN A 275 -39.30 6.94 34.02
N GLY A 276 -39.12 5.65 34.34
CA GLY A 276 -39.45 4.53 33.46
C GLY A 276 -38.57 4.40 32.20
N LYS A 277 -37.55 5.23 32.04
CA LYS A 277 -36.54 5.11 30.98
C LYS A 277 -35.56 3.99 31.34
N LYS A 278 -35.39 3.03 30.43
CA LYS A 278 -34.33 2.03 30.50
C LYS A 278 -32.96 2.70 30.31
N VAL A 279 -31.94 2.19 30.99
CA VAL A 279 -30.55 2.68 30.92
C VAL A 279 -29.58 1.54 30.61
N THR A 280 -28.37 1.87 30.19
CA THR A 280 -27.25 0.93 30.04
C THR A 280 -26.16 1.29 31.02
N LEU A 281 -25.73 0.32 31.82
CA LEU A 281 -24.66 0.47 32.80
C LEU A 281 -23.41 -0.29 32.33
N PHE A 282 -22.34 0.44 32.10
CA PHE A 282 -21.00 -0.11 31.89
C PHE A 282 -20.32 -0.13 33.24
N VAL A 283 -20.26 -1.27 33.95
CA VAL A 283 -19.79 -1.35 35.33
C VAL A 283 -18.40 -2.01 35.43
N PRO A 284 -17.42 -1.44 36.16
CA PRO A 284 -16.12 -2.09 36.35
C PRO A 284 -16.26 -3.37 37.17
N ASN A 285 -15.51 -4.41 36.78
CA ASN A 285 -15.43 -5.64 37.56
C ASN A 285 -14.81 -5.38 38.96
N ASP A 286 -15.06 -6.31 39.88
CA ASP A 286 -14.68 -6.15 41.29
C ASP A 286 -13.16 -6.01 41.50
N ALA A 287 -12.32 -6.59 40.64
CA ALA A 287 -10.88 -6.47 40.72
C ALA A 287 -10.42 -5.05 40.30
N ALA A 288 -10.88 -4.58 39.15
CA ALA A 288 -10.55 -3.27 38.62
C ALA A 288 -11.06 -2.12 39.52
N PHE A 289 -12.25 -2.29 40.13
CA PHE A 289 -12.77 -1.29 41.06
C PHE A 289 -12.04 -1.28 42.42
N VAL A 290 -11.54 -2.42 42.89
CA VAL A 290 -10.63 -2.47 44.06
C VAL A 290 -9.32 -1.75 43.76
N GLU A 291 -8.71 -2.04 42.61
CA GLU A 291 -7.45 -1.40 42.20
C GLU A 291 -7.60 0.13 42.09
N TYR A 292 -8.65 0.59 41.40
CA TYR A 292 -8.96 2.01 41.26
C TYR A 292 -9.15 2.72 42.62
N ARG A 293 -9.86 2.10 43.57
CA ARG A 293 -10.00 2.67 44.92
C ARG A 293 -8.66 2.67 45.68
N GLY A 294 -7.78 1.70 45.44
CA GLY A 294 -6.42 1.69 45.97
C GLY A 294 -5.56 2.83 45.43
N GLN A 295 -5.58 3.08 44.12
CA GLN A 295 -4.89 4.21 43.47
C GLN A 295 -5.38 5.55 44.02
N GLN A 296 -6.70 5.76 44.06
CA GLN A 296 -7.31 6.98 44.60
C GLN A 296 -6.96 7.24 46.07
N GLN A 297 -6.85 6.21 46.90
CA GLN A 297 -6.42 6.37 48.31
C GLN A 297 -4.94 6.76 48.46
N GLN A 298 -4.11 6.52 47.46
CA GLN A 298 -2.71 7.00 47.45
C GLN A 298 -2.65 8.45 46.98
N GLU A 299 -3.37 8.80 45.91
CA GLU A 299 -3.47 10.18 45.38
C GLU A 299 -4.02 11.16 46.44
N ASN A 300 -5.12 10.80 47.11
CA ASN A 300 -5.73 11.63 48.17
C ASN A 300 -4.90 11.73 49.47
N ASN A 301 -3.76 11.04 49.58
CA ASN A 301 -2.81 11.19 50.69
C ASN A 301 -1.62 12.12 50.35
N VAL A 302 -1.55 12.66 49.13
CA VAL A 302 -0.41 13.45 48.64
C VAL A 302 -0.74 14.95 48.47
N GLU A 303 -1.99 15.32 48.23
CA GLU A 303 -2.40 16.73 48.05
C GLU A 303 -3.29 17.26 49.20
N ASP A 304 -2.82 18.30 49.89
CA ASP A 304 -3.58 19.02 50.91
C ASP A 304 -4.76 19.78 50.27
N ALA A 305 -5.99 19.43 50.70
CA ALA A 305 -7.24 19.76 50.04
C ALA A 305 -7.46 21.26 49.70
N LYS A 306 -7.65 21.59 48.40
CA LYS A 306 -8.08 22.94 47.98
C LYS A 306 -8.69 23.10 46.57
N ALA A 307 -9.90 22.57 46.33
CA ALA A 307 -10.86 23.16 45.37
C ALA A 307 -12.29 22.62 45.57
N GLU A 308 -13.29 23.50 45.59
CA GLU A 308 -14.71 23.09 45.52
C GLU A 308 -15.18 23.04 44.05
N ALA A 309 -15.03 21.88 43.39
CA ALA A 309 -15.61 21.64 42.07
C ALA A 309 -15.88 20.14 41.82
N SER A 310 -17.05 19.67 42.25
CA SER A 310 -17.51 18.26 42.20
C SER A 310 -16.73 17.28 43.09
N ASN A 311 -17.44 16.27 43.63
CA ASN A 311 -16.81 15.12 44.28
C ASN A 311 -16.37 14.14 43.17
N PRO A 312 -15.08 13.78 43.04
CA PRO A 312 -14.58 12.95 41.93
C PRO A 312 -15.20 11.54 41.91
N ALA A 313 -15.73 11.04 43.04
CA ALA A 313 -16.50 9.80 43.02
C ALA A 313 -17.86 9.94 42.30
N LYS A 314 -18.53 11.11 42.40
CA LYS A 314 -19.87 11.34 41.81
C LYS A 314 -19.82 11.43 40.28
N SER A 315 -18.77 12.03 39.71
CA SER A 315 -18.60 12.07 38.25
C SER A 315 -18.35 10.68 37.66
N VAL A 316 -17.53 9.85 38.33
CA VAL A 316 -17.26 8.46 37.92
C VAL A 316 -18.55 7.65 37.78
N TYR A 317 -19.45 7.64 38.77
CA TYR A 317 -20.69 6.86 38.65
C TYR A 317 -21.56 7.26 37.45
N LYS A 318 -21.67 8.57 37.17
CA LYS A 318 -22.48 9.07 36.04
C LYS A 318 -21.84 8.84 34.67
N LEU A 319 -20.51 8.79 34.59
CA LEU A 319 -19.79 8.40 33.37
C LEU A 319 -20.06 6.93 32.99
N HIS A 320 -20.36 6.07 33.97
CA HIS A 320 -20.63 4.63 33.76
C HIS A 320 -22.11 4.32 33.44
N ALA A 321 -22.97 5.34 33.29
CA ALA A 321 -24.38 5.21 32.95
C ALA A 321 -24.71 5.94 31.62
N VAL A 322 -25.44 5.27 30.73
CA VAL A 322 -25.86 5.73 29.41
C VAL A 322 -27.38 5.61 29.27
N LEU A 323 -28.03 6.59 28.63
CA LEU A 323 -29.48 6.57 28.38
C LEU A 323 -29.86 5.58 27.27
N GLY A 324 -30.90 4.78 27.50
CA GLY A 324 -31.40 3.75 26.57
C GLY A 324 -30.78 2.37 26.77
N GLU A 325 -31.28 1.37 26.05
CA GLU A 325 -30.70 0.01 26.01
C GLU A 325 -29.76 -0.10 24.81
N VAL A 326 -28.46 -0.24 25.07
CA VAL A 326 -27.41 -0.22 24.04
C VAL A 326 -26.77 -1.60 23.97
N GLN A 327 -27.28 -2.42 23.05
CA GLN A 327 -26.77 -3.77 22.80
C GLN A 327 -25.57 -3.71 21.85
N LEU A 328 -24.46 -4.36 22.20
CA LEU A 328 -23.18 -4.17 21.49
C LEU A 328 -23.17 -4.76 20.07
N GLU A 329 -24.10 -5.68 19.75
CA GLU A 329 -24.28 -6.17 18.39
C GLU A 329 -24.91 -5.15 17.43
N ASP A 330 -25.50 -4.05 17.93
CA ASP A 330 -26.10 -2.97 17.14
C ASP A 330 -25.25 -1.69 17.10
N VAL A 331 -24.15 -1.63 17.86
CA VAL A 331 -23.27 -0.45 17.96
C VAL A 331 -22.20 -0.47 16.86
N PRO A 332 -22.22 0.44 15.87
CA PRO A 332 -21.11 0.62 14.93
C PRO A 332 -19.80 1.02 15.64
N ASN A 333 -18.67 0.64 15.04
CA ASN A 333 -17.35 1.04 15.52
C ASN A 333 -17.19 2.58 15.51
N GLU A 334 -16.44 3.12 16.47
CA GLU A 334 -16.28 4.56 16.75
C GLU A 334 -17.53 5.27 17.32
N GLN A 335 -18.66 4.58 17.57
CA GLN A 335 -19.86 5.26 18.07
C GLN A 335 -19.62 5.90 19.44
N LEU A 336 -19.97 7.19 19.55
CA LEU A 336 -19.97 7.94 20.80
C LEU A 336 -21.34 7.86 21.49
N LEU A 337 -21.41 7.14 22.61
CA LEU A 337 -22.58 7.06 23.48
C LEU A 337 -22.58 8.22 24.49
N GLN A 338 -23.70 8.91 24.65
CA GLN A 338 -23.85 10.00 25.63
C GLN A 338 -24.10 9.45 27.03
N THR A 339 -23.31 9.89 28.02
CA THR A 339 -23.44 9.46 29.42
C THR A 339 -24.32 10.41 30.24
N GLU A 340 -24.74 9.97 31.43
CA GLU A 340 -25.41 10.80 32.46
C GLU A 340 -24.50 11.88 33.06
N LEU A 341 -23.20 11.89 32.72
CA LEU A 341 -22.29 12.99 32.98
C LEU A 341 -22.29 13.95 31.76
N PRO A 342 -22.71 15.22 31.91
CA PRO A 342 -22.73 16.17 30.80
C PRO A 342 -21.37 16.29 30.10
N ASP A 343 -21.44 16.51 28.79
CA ASP A 343 -20.29 16.66 27.86
C ASP A 343 -19.32 15.45 27.80
N GLN A 344 -19.60 14.38 28.54
CA GLN A 344 -18.79 13.17 28.57
C GLN A 344 -19.46 12.01 27.81
N LYS A 345 -18.66 11.33 27.00
CA LYS A 345 -19.11 10.27 26.07
C LYS A 345 -18.23 9.04 26.20
N ILE A 346 -18.83 7.88 25.96
CA ILE A 346 -18.10 6.61 25.79
C ILE A 346 -17.98 6.35 24.29
N ARG A 347 -16.75 6.30 23.78
CA ARG A 347 -16.45 5.73 22.47
C ARG A 347 -16.47 4.21 22.58
N ILE A 348 -17.31 3.57 21.78
CA ILE A 348 -17.32 2.11 21.64
C ILE A 348 -16.49 1.72 20.42
N ASN A 349 -15.60 0.75 20.61
CA ASN A 349 -14.85 0.13 19.53
C ASN A 349 -15.09 -1.36 19.48
N SER A 350 -15.13 -1.92 18.26
CA SER A 350 -15.35 -3.35 18.00
C SER A 350 -14.26 -3.90 17.09
N TYR A 351 -13.62 -4.99 17.53
CA TYR A 351 -12.46 -5.60 16.89
C TYR A 351 -12.76 -7.04 16.52
N GLN A 352 -12.73 -7.38 15.24
CA GLN A 352 -13.04 -8.72 14.76
C GLN A 352 -12.00 -9.75 15.22
N LEU A 353 -12.46 -10.90 15.73
CA LEU A 353 -11.62 -12.01 16.12
C LEU A 353 -11.54 -13.09 15.03
N PRO A 354 -10.36 -13.71 14.82
CA PRO A 354 -10.27 -14.99 14.14
C PRO A 354 -11.10 -16.07 14.85
N VAL A 355 -11.95 -16.78 14.11
CA VAL A 355 -12.80 -17.88 14.61
C VAL A 355 -11.99 -18.99 15.29
N ALA A 356 -10.69 -19.11 14.99
CA ALA A 356 -9.77 -20.04 15.63
C ALA A 356 -9.43 -19.69 17.11
N LEU A 357 -9.73 -18.48 17.58
CA LEU A 357 -9.34 -17.99 18.92
C LEU A 357 -10.51 -17.83 19.90
N GLY A 358 -11.76 -17.99 19.45
CA GLY A 358 -12.93 -17.86 20.32
C GLY A 358 -14.25 -18.09 19.59
N LEU A 359 -15.32 -18.29 20.37
CA LEU A 359 -16.69 -18.41 19.85
C LEU A 359 -17.33 -17.04 19.55
N GLU A 360 -16.85 -15.98 20.20
CA GLU A 360 -17.38 -14.62 20.04
C GLU A 360 -16.61 -13.92 18.90
N PRO A 361 -17.29 -13.41 17.85
CA PRO A 361 -16.63 -12.91 16.63
C PRO A 361 -16.02 -11.51 16.79
N PHE A 362 -16.29 -10.81 17.90
CA PHE A 362 -15.78 -9.47 18.17
C PHE A 362 -15.32 -9.34 19.63
N ARG A 363 -14.30 -8.52 19.88
CA ARG A 363 -14.04 -7.90 21.19
C ARG A 363 -14.56 -6.47 21.17
N TYR A 364 -15.15 -6.04 22.28
CA TYR A 364 -15.62 -4.67 22.45
C TYR A 364 -14.80 -3.91 23.50
N ALA A 365 -14.74 -2.59 23.35
CA ALA A 365 -14.11 -1.69 24.31
C ALA A 365 -14.94 -0.41 24.50
N ALA A 366 -14.86 0.16 25.70
CA ALA A 366 -15.42 1.45 26.08
C ALA A 366 -14.27 2.38 26.48
N ASN A 367 -13.95 3.41 25.67
CA ASN A 367 -12.76 4.26 25.85
C ASN A 367 -11.49 3.41 26.09
N CYS A 368 -11.21 2.46 25.17
CA CYS A 368 -10.18 1.42 25.26
C CYS A 368 -10.18 0.49 26.49
N VAL A 369 -11.06 0.67 27.47
CA VAL A 369 -11.28 -0.32 28.53
C VAL A 369 -12.00 -1.55 27.93
N PRO A 370 -11.46 -2.78 28.05
CA PRO A 370 -12.12 -3.96 27.52
C PRO A 370 -13.48 -4.21 28.16
N ILE A 371 -14.50 -4.54 27.35
CA ILE A 371 -15.78 -5.05 27.83
C ILE A 371 -15.66 -6.58 27.89
N GLU A 372 -15.77 -7.14 29.09
CA GLU A 372 -15.52 -8.57 29.38
C GLU A 372 -16.78 -9.43 29.27
N LYS A 373 -17.95 -8.86 29.59
CA LYS A 373 -19.27 -9.49 29.50
C LYS A 373 -20.27 -8.40 29.14
N HIS A 374 -21.27 -8.72 28.32
CA HIS A 374 -22.17 -7.72 27.73
C HIS A 374 -23.58 -8.27 27.53
N ASP A 375 -24.51 -7.36 27.25
CA ASP A 375 -25.91 -7.60 26.87
C ASP A 375 -26.73 -8.40 27.92
N LYS A 376 -26.38 -8.31 29.20
CA LYS A 376 -27.13 -8.95 30.30
C LYS A 376 -28.24 -8.01 30.77
N LEU A 377 -29.49 -8.42 30.56
CA LEU A 377 -30.68 -7.66 30.95
C LEU A 377 -30.99 -7.80 32.46
N SER A 378 -31.42 -6.70 33.08
CA SER A 378 -32.00 -6.61 34.43
C SER A 378 -33.36 -5.90 34.39
N GLU A 379 -34.06 -5.78 35.53
CA GLU A 379 -35.39 -5.14 35.61
C GLU A 379 -35.42 -3.68 35.14
N GLN A 380 -34.31 -2.94 35.26
CA GLN A 380 -34.24 -1.50 34.99
C GLN A 380 -33.12 -1.09 34.02
N ALA A 381 -32.15 -1.97 33.78
CA ALA A 381 -30.96 -1.66 33.00
C ALA A 381 -30.45 -2.83 32.15
N LEU A 382 -29.77 -2.52 31.05
CA LEU A 382 -28.85 -3.43 30.38
C LEU A 382 -27.46 -3.28 31.02
N VAL A 383 -26.78 -4.37 31.35
CA VAL A 383 -25.51 -4.35 32.07
C VAL A 383 -24.37 -4.95 31.23
N HIS A 384 -23.24 -4.23 31.20
CA HIS A 384 -21.97 -4.63 30.60
C HIS A 384 -20.86 -4.52 31.65
N THR A 385 -19.97 -5.51 31.78
CA THR A 385 -18.81 -5.41 32.70
C THR A 385 -17.53 -5.03 32.01
N LEU A 386 -16.80 -4.10 32.60
CA LEU A 386 -15.51 -3.58 32.14
C LEU A 386 -14.34 -4.20 32.92
N GLY A 387 -13.22 -4.44 32.23
CA GLY A 387 -11.93 -4.80 32.84
C GLY A 387 -11.17 -3.61 33.46
N GLY A 388 -11.83 -2.47 33.67
CA GLY A 388 -11.23 -1.20 34.08
C GLY A 388 -12.30 -0.18 34.48
N VAL A 389 -11.90 0.91 35.16
CA VAL A 389 -12.79 2.03 35.51
C VAL A 389 -12.63 3.14 34.48
N LEU A 390 -13.73 3.60 33.88
CA LEU A 390 -13.74 4.75 32.97
C LEU A 390 -13.36 6.02 33.73
N LYS A 391 -12.45 6.83 33.16
CA LYS A 391 -12.05 8.13 33.69
C LYS A 391 -12.58 9.25 32.76
N PRO A 392 -13.05 10.41 33.27
CA PRO A 392 -13.50 11.50 32.41
C PRO A 392 -12.39 12.00 31.48
N LEU A 393 -12.71 12.19 30.20
CA LEU A 393 -11.77 12.63 29.18
C LEU A 393 -11.86 14.15 29.03
N THR A 394 -10.78 14.86 29.36
CA THR A 394 -10.75 16.33 29.41
C THR A 394 -9.80 16.97 28.38
N LYS A 395 -9.04 16.16 27.64
CA LYS A 395 -7.94 16.59 26.75
C LYS A 395 -7.97 15.79 25.45
N ASN A 396 -7.61 16.43 24.34
CA ASN A 396 -7.37 15.75 23.07
C ASN A 396 -5.98 15.09 23.06
N VAL A 397 -5.68 14.32 22.02
CA VAL A 397 -4.40 13.62 21.85
C VAL A 397 -3.20 14.58 21.80
N MET A 398 -3.32 15.76 21.18
CA MET A 398 -2.24 16.75 21.13
C MET A 398 -1.92 17.32 22.53
N ASP A 399 -2.93 17.59 23.34
CA ASP A 399 -2.76 18.15 24.68
C ASP A 399 -2.15 17.13 25.65
N LEU A 400 -2.45 15.84 25.49
CA LEU A 400 -1.76 14.76 26.21
C LEU A 400 -0.26 14.70 25.87
N ILE A 401 0.11 14.95 24.60
CA ILE A 401 1.53 15.08 24.17
C ILE A 401 2.16 16.36 24.73
N ARG A 402 1.40 17.45 24.87
CA ARG A 402 1.91 18.73 25.38
C ARG A 402 2.36 18.67 26.84
N GLU A 403 1.64 17.91 27.67
CA GLU A 403 1.92 17.78 29.10
C GLU A 403 3.04 16.79 29.43
N ARG A 404 3.30 15.81 28.55
CA ARG A 404 4.30 14.76 28.79
C ARG A 404 5.72 15.23 28.51
N ALA A 405 6.51 15.34 29.58
CA ALA A 405 7.91 15.77 29.53
C ALA A 405 8.83 14.81 28.75
N ASP A 406 8.44 13.55 28.60
CA ASP A 406 9.15 12.51 27.84
C ASP A 406 8.86 12.51 26.32
N MET A 407 8.08 13.48 25.85
CA MET A 407 7.62 13.64 24.46
C MET A 407 7.96 15.03 23.87
N SER A 408 8.92 15.74 24.48
CA SER A 408 9.21 17.14 24.17
C SER A 408 9.69 17.35 22.74
N ILE A 409 10.40 16.36 22.17
CA ILE A 409 10.84 16.35 20.78
C ILE A 409 9.65 16.12 19.86
N MET A 410 8.82 15.10 20.14
CA MET A 410 7.65 14.75 19.32
C MET A 410 6.71 15.95 19.15
N ARG A 411 6.41 16.66 20.24
CA ARG A 411 5.63 17.92 20.23
C ARG A 411 6.18 18.92 19.23
N THR A 412 7.49 19.21 19.30
CA THR A 412 8.15 20.17 18.41
C THR A 412 8.19 19.72 16.95
N VAL A 413 8.24 18.42 16.64
CA VAL A 413 8.11 17.95 15.24
C VAL A 413 6.66 18.14 14.75
N LEU A 414 5.66 17.70 15.52
CA LEU A 414 4.24 17.79 15.18
C LEU A 414 3.78 19.23 14.90
N GLU A 415 4.25 20.18 15.72
CA GLU A 415 3.97 21.62 15.57
C GLU A 415 4.65 22.18 14.30
N LYS A 416 5.90 21.79 14.01
CA LYS A 416 6.63 22.27 12.82
C LYS A 416 6.14 21.69 11.50
N THR A 417 5.69 20.43 11.48
CA THR A 417 5.11 19.79 10.29
C THR A 417 3.63 20.10 10.10
N ASN A 418 3.05 20.98 10.93
CA ASN A 418 1.63 21.33 10.95
C ASN A 418 0.68 20.11 11.06
N LEU A 419 1.11 19.05 11.75
CA LEU A 419 0.30 17.85 11.99
C LEU A 419 -0.43 17.91 13.34
N SER A 420 -0.08 18.85 14.23
CA SER A 420 -0.80 19.11 15.48
C SER A 420 -2.30 19.37 15.27
N ALA A 421 -2.65 20.14 14.22
CA ALA A 421 -4.05 20.45 13.89
C ALA A 421 -4.91 19.20 13.61
N MET A 422 -4.30 18.10 13.13
CA MET A 422 -4.99 16.83 12.94
C MET A 422 -5.22 16.09 14.27
N LEU A 423 -4.33 16.26 15.25
CA LEU A 423 -4.43 15.70 16.60
C LEU A 423 -5.28 16.56 17.57
N GLU A 424 -5.67 17.76 17.14
CA GLU A 424 -6.56 18.67 17.86
C GLU A 424 -8.02 18.56 17.38
N GLY A 425 -8.27 18.09 16.15
CA GLY A 425 -9.60 17.96 15.56
C GLY A 425 -10.39 16.73 16.04
N ASP A 426 -11.72 16.74 15.83
CA ASP A 426 -12.66 15.74 16.36
C ASP A 426 -12.59 14.33 15.72
N LYS A 427 -11.78 14.14 14.65
CA LYS A 427 -11.68 12.84 13.96
C LYS A 427 -11.00 11.79 14.85
N PRO A 428 -11.45 10.52 14.81
CA PRO A 428 -10.76 9.44 15.50
C PRO A 428 -9.32 9.31 14.98
N VAL A 429 -8.36 9.23 15.90
CA VAL A 429 -6.95 9.07 15.57
C VAL A 429 -6.26 8.16 16.57
N THR A 430 -5.31 7.37 16.11
CA THR A 430 -4.31 6.74 16.98
C THR A 430 -2.94 7.27 16.64
N ILE A 431 -2.13 7.57 17.65
CA ILE A 431 -0.73 7.93 17.48
C ILE A 431 0.20 7.06 18.33
N PHE A 432 1.23 6.53 17.68
CA PHE A 432 2.34 5.84 18.32
C PHE A 432 3.43 6.87 18.62
N VAL A 433 3.55 7.34 19.86
CA VAL A 433 4.47 8.43 20.22
C VAL A 433 5.84 7.88 20.66
N PRO A 434 6.90 8.07 19.86
CA PRO A 434 8.27 7.79 20.29
C PRO A 434 8.68 8.73 21.43
N THR A 435 9.19 8.16 22.52
CA THR A 435 9.82 8.93 23.61
C THR A 435 11.03 9.74 23.12
N ASP A 436 11.42 10.77 23.86
CA ASP A 436 12.61 11.56 23.54
C ASP A 436 13.90 10.68 23.47
N ALA A 437 13.97 9.62 24.30
CA ALA A 437 15.04 8.62 24.24
C ALA A 437 15.00 7.74 22.97
N ALA A 438 13.84 7.60 22.31
CA ALA A 438 13.71 6.93 21.02
C ALA A 438 14.29 7.80 19.87
N PHE A 439 14.12 9.12 19.93
CA PHE A 439 14.75 10.04 18.97
C PHE A 439 16.28 10.02 19.06
N ASP A 440 16.84 9.85 20.25
CA ASP A 440 18.30 9.82 20.44
C ASP A 440 18.97 8.51 19.96
N LYS A 441 18.19 7.51 19.52
CA LYS A 441 18.68 6.36 18.75
C LYS A 441 18.97 6.69 17.28
N LEU A 442 18.48 7.81 16.75
CA LEU A 442 18.66 8.19 15.35
C LEU A 442 20.02 8.84 15.06
N GLU A 443 20.47 8.71 13.81
CA GLU A 443 21.66 9.40 13.32
C GLU A 443 21.58 10.93 13.50
N PRO A 444 22.69 11.61 13.80
CA PRO A 444 22.68 13.05 14.08
C PRO A 444 22.09 13.94 12.97
N HIS A 445 22.21 13.55 11.70
CA HIS A 445 21.63 14.30 10.58
C HIS A 445 20.10 14.14 10.53
N LEU A 446 19.60 12.89 10.52
CA LEU A 446 18.16 12.60 10.48
C LEU A 446 17.45 13.18 11.71
N ARG A 447 18.04 13.02 12.90
CA ARG A 447 17.54 13.60 14.16
C ARG A 447 17.46 15.13 14.11
N ARG A 448 18.36 15.80 13.37
CA ARG A 448 18.32 17.26 13.18
C ARG A 448 17.19 17.65 12.21
N ALA A 449 17.13 17.04 11.03
CA ALA A 449 16.11 17.32 10.02
C ALA A 449 14.68 17.13 10.60
N LEU A 450 14.45 16.04 11.33
CA LEU A 450 13.22 15.81 12.09
C LEU A 450 12.93 16.93 13.10
N LYS A 451 13.89 17.29 13.96
CA LYS A 451 13.73 18.39 14.94
C LYS A 451 13.53 19.77 14.28
N GLU A 452 13.85 19.91 13.00
CA GLU A 452 13.60 21.11 12.19
C GLU A 452 12.27 21.06 11.42
N GLY A 453 11.57 19.91 11.38
CA GLY A 453 10.35 19.71 10.59
C GLY A 453 10.60 19.62 9.08
N ARG A 454 11.86 19.42 8.68
CA ARG A 454 12.33 19.39 7.29
C ARG A 454 12.36 17.97 6.71
N GLY A 455 12.49 17.87 5.39
CA GLY A 455 12.44 16.63 4.62
C GLY A 455 11.29 15.73 5.06
N CYS A 456 11.63 14.49 5.38
CA CYS A 456 10.65 13.42 5.55
C CYS A 456 9.89 13.47 6.88
N ALA A 457 10.05 14.51 7.70
CA ALA A 457 9.42 14.63 9.01
C ALA A 457 7.90 14.45 8.99
N SER A 458 7.20 15.02 8.01
CA SER A 458 5.75 14.85 7.84
C SER A 458 5.37 13.38 7.55
N ASN A 459 6.10 12.72 6.64
CA ASN A 459 5.78 11.34 6.24
C ASN A 459 6.22 10.31 7.29
N ILE A 460 7.34 10.53 7.98
CA ILE A 460 7.74 9.75 9.17
C ILE A 460 6.67 9.89 10.27
N LEU A 461 6.12 11.07 10.52
CA LEU A 461 5.02 11.23 11.48
C LEU A 461 3.72 10.55 11.03
N LYS A 462 3.37 10.59 9.73
CA LYS A 462 2.23 9.82 9.17
C LYS A 462 2.37 8.31 9.38
N ASN A 463 3.59 7.76 9.34
CA ASN A 463 3.86 6.35 9.68
C ASN A 463 3.51 6.01 11.15
N HIS A 464 3.49 7.02 12.03
CA HIS A 464 3.13 6.86 13.44
C HIS A 464 1.64 7.10 13.73
N MET A 465 0.81 7.31 12.70
CA MET A 465 -0.60 7.69 12.85
C MET A 465 -1.54 6.71 12.12
N LEU A 466 -2.70 6.44 12.73
CA LEU A 466 -3.84 5.72 12.14
C LEU A 466 -5.07 6.65 12.15
N ASP A 467 -5.95 6.54 11.17
CA ASP A 467 -7.22 7.29 11.03
C ASP A 467 -8.41 6.64 11.76
N LEU A 468 -8.12 5.87 12.82
CA LEU A 468 -9.09 5.13 13.63
C LEU A 468 -8.63 5.03 15.09
N THR A 469 -9.53 4.64 16.00
CA THR A 469 -9.21 4.40 17.41
C THR A 469 -8.77 2.94 17.57
N PHE A 470 -7.47 2.70 17.72
CA PHE A 470 -6.88 1.38 17.90
C PHE A 470 -6.49 1.20 19.36
N CYS A 471 -7.24 0.36 20.07
CA CYS A 471 -6.94 -0.03 21.44
C CYS A 471 -6.04 -1.28 21.45
N SER A 472 -5.17 -1.41 22.45
CA SER A 472 -4.21 -2.51 22.56
C SER A 472 -4.90 -3.88 22.57
N LEU A 473 -6.13 -3.97 23.09
CA LEU A 473 -6.96 -5.18 23.13
C LEU A 473 -7.30 -5.76 21.74
N ALA A 474 -7.16 -4.98 20.66
CA ALA A 474 -7.25 -5.44 19.27
C ALA A 474 -6.09 -6.38 18.86
N THR A 475 -4.95 -6.29 19.55
CA THR A 475 -3.79 -7.18 19.32
C THR A 475 -3.88 -8.41 20.21
N VAL A 476 -4.22 -9.57 19.64
CA VAL A 476 -4.46 -10.81 20.40
C VAL A 476 -3.24 -11.73 20.33
N PRO A 477 -2.74 -12.31 21.44
CA PRO A 477 -1.60 -13.20 21.42
C PRO A 477 -1.84 -14.43 20.53
N GLY A 478 -1.00 -14.63 19.53
CA GLY A 478 -1.12 -15.74 18.56
C GLY A 478 -1.95 -15.41 17.31
N ALA A 479 -2.62 -14.25 17.25
CA ALA A 479 -3.03 -13.65 15.99
C ALA A 479 -1.96 -12.67 15.49
N LYS A 480 -1.94 -12.43 14.18
CA LYS A 480 -1.36 -11.21 13.61
C LYS A 480 -2.46 -10.17 13.48
N THR A 481 -2.26 -8.99 14.04
CA THR A 481 -3.17 -7.86 13.82
C THR A 481 -2.52 -6.88 12.86
N THR A 482 -3.21 -6.51 11.77
CA THR A 482 -2.69 -5.56 10.77
C THR A 482 -3.57 -4.32 10.70
N ALA A 483 -2.98 -3.17 10.99
CA ALA A 483 -3.56 -1.84 10.78
C ALA A 483 -2.83 -1.10 9.63
N TYR A 484 -3.39 0.01 9.15
CA TYR A 484 -2.80 0.82 8.07
C TYR A 484 -2.48 2.23 8.57
N ASN A 485 -1.29 2.73 8.23
CA ASN A 485 -0.86 4.08 8.59
C ASN A 485 -1.41 5.16 7.63
N LEU A 486 -1.19 6.44 7.92
CA LEU A 486 -1.58 7.55 7.03
C LEU A 486 -0.76 7.67 5.72
N LEU A 487 0.14 6.71 5.44
CA LEU A 487 0.78 6.52 4.13
C LEU A 487 0.14 5.37 3.33
N GLY A 488 -0.82 4.64 3.91
CA GLY A 488 -1.43 3.43 3.34
C GLY A 488 -0.59 2.15 3.51
N GLU A 489 0.48 2.20 4.30
CA GLU A 489 1.36 1.05 4.57
C GLU A 489 0.84 0.21 5.75
N ALA A 490 1.07 -1.10 5.70
CA ALA A 490 0.65 -2.03 6.73
C ALA A 490 1.59 -2.02 7.95
N LEU A 491 1.04 -1.71 9.13
CA LEU A 491 1.69 -1.95 10.42
C LEU A 491 1.25 -3.30 10.98
N LEU A 492 2.21 -4.20 11.17
CA LEU A 492 2.00 -5.51 11.77
C LEU A 492 2.19 -5.41 13.29
N LEU A 493 1.11 -5.62 14.05
CA LEU A 493 1.11 -5.63 15.51
C LEU A 493 1.06 -7.08 16.02
N ASN A 494 2.08 -7.44 16.81
CA ASN A 494 2.22 -8.75 17.43
C ASN A 494 2.25 -8.60 18.96
N ARG A 495 1.29 -9.19 19.69
CA ARG A 495 1.33 -9.28 21.15
C ARG A 495 2.04 -10.56 21.58
N THR A 496 3.07 -10.43 22.41
CA THR A 496 3.77 -11.58 23.00
C THR A 496 2.82 -12.38 23.88
N GLN A 497 2.85 -13.72 23.81
CA GLN A 497 2.19 -14.54 24.84
C GLN A 497 2.88 -14.29 26.18
N GLY A 498 2.09 -14.02 27.23
CA GLY A 498 2.61 -13.76 28.56
C GLY A 498 3.26 -15.00 29.14
N ASN A 499 4.57 -14.95 29.41
CA ASN A 499 5.25 -16.02 30.14
C ASN A 499 4.72 -16.05 31.58
N VAL A 500 4.43 -17.25 32.10
CA VAL A 500 3.97 -17.48 33.48
C VAL A 500 4.92 -16.90 34.54
N ASN A 501 6.19 -16.67 34.17
CA ASN A 501 7.25 -16.13 35.03
C ASN A 501 7.50 -14.61 34.83
N GLN A 502 6.68 -13.89 34.04
CA GLN A 502 6.81 -12.44 33.83
C GLN A 502 5.67 -11.67 34.50
N THR A 503 6.00 -10.92 35.54
CA THR A 503 5.05 -10.12 36.34
C THR A 503 4.76 -8.75 35.71
N GLY A 504 4.39 -8.74 34.42
CA GLY A 504 4.13 -7.52 33.67
C GLY A 504 3.17 -7.75 32.50
N PRO A 505 2.52 -6.69 31.97
CA PRO A 505 1.55 -6.81 30.89
C PRO A 505 2.20 -7.32 29.59
N ALA A 506 1.41 -8.08 28.82
CA ALA A 506 1.86 -8.69 27.56
C ALA A 506 2.19 -7.61 26.51
N THR A 507 3.48 -7.40 26.26
CA THR A 507 4.02 -6.38 25.35
C THR A 507 3.52 -6.56 23.91
N ILE A 508 3.24 -5.44 23.24
CA ILE A 508 2.99 -5.39 21.80
C ILE A 508 4.23 -4.85 21.10
N SER A 509 4.60 -5.50 19.99
CA SER A 509 5.61 -5.00 19.06
C SER A 509 4.98 -4.64 17.71
N ILE A 510 5.47 -3.56 17.11
CA ILE A 510 5.03 -3.03 15.82
C ILE A 510 6.16 -3.29 14.81
N ASN A 511 5.83 -3.95 13.70
CA ASN A 511 6.75 -4.43 12.67
C ASN A 511 7.93 -5.27 13.20
N ASN A 512 7.79 -5.82 14.43
CA ASN A 512 8.85 -6.45 15.23
C ASN A 512 10.05 -5.52 15.57
N VAL A 513 9.93 -4.21 15.36
CA VAL A 513 11.00 -3.21 15.60
C VAL A 513 10.74 -2.41 16.87
N ALA A 514 9.63 -1.67 16.92
CA ALA A 514 9.28 -0.85 18.07
C ALA A 514 8.40 -1.63 19.05
N LYS A 515 8.50 -1.32 20.34
CA LYS A 515 7.62 -1.85 21.39
C LYS A 515 6.76 -0.76 21.97
N ILE A 516 5.48 -1.07 22.21
CA ILE A 516 4.62 -0.22 23.02
C ILE A 516 5.02 -0.42 24.50
N VAL A 517 5.41 0.67 25.16
CA VAL A 517 5.87 0.68 26.56
C VAL A 517 4.80 1.15 27.55
N ASP A 518 3.84 1.92 27.05
CA ASP A 518 2.71 2.52 27.79
C ASP A 518 1.58 2.71 26.77
N ALA A 519 0.34 2.37 27.12
CA ALA A 519 -0.70 2.00 26.15
C ALA A 519 -2.11 2.43 26.57
N ASP A 520 -3.02 2.51 25.59
CA ASP A 520 -4.44 2.81 25.79
C ASP A 520 -4.70 4.18 26.47
N ILE A 521 -3.80 5.15 26.28
CA ILE A 521 -3.96 6.51 26.82
C ILE A 521 -5.01 7.25 25.98
N MET A 522 -6.23 7.28 26.47
CA MET A 522 -7.37 7.92 25.80
C MET A 522 -7.33 9.46 25.88
N GLY A 523 -7.45 10.09 24.72
CA GLY A 523 -7.92 11.47 24.57
C GLY A 523 -9.38 11.52 24.11
N THR A 524 -9.99 12.70 24.12
CA THR A 524 -11.37 12.91 23.64
C THR A 524 -11.56 12.45 22.19
N ASN A 525 -10.57 12.71 21.33
CA ASN A 525 -10.56 12.40 19.90
C ASN A 525 -9.78 11.13 19.50
N GLY A 526 -9.15 10.39 20.42
CA GLY A 526 -8.29 9.28 19.99
C GLY A 526 -7.51 8.55 21.07
N VAL A 527 -6.50 7.77 20.65
CA VAL A 527 -5.60 6.99 21.52
C VAL A 527 -4.15 7.38 21.30
N LEU A 528 -3.39 7.44 22.39
CA LEU A 528 -1.94 7.57 22.38
C LEU A 528 -1.32 6.27 22.94
N HIS A 529 -0.39 5.68 22.19
CA HIS A 529 0.47 4.59 22.65
C HIS A 529 1.91 5.05 22.62
N VAL A 530 2.66 4.89 23.70
CA VAL A 530 4.06 5.31 23.78
C VAL A 530 4.96 4.18 23.27
N ILE A 531 5.94 4.51 22.42
CA ILE A 531 6.86 3.52 21.84
C ILE A 531 8.33 3.77 22.19
N ASP A 532 9.09 2.69 22.29
CA ASP A 532 10.53 2.73 22.64
C ASP A 532 11.45 3.17 21.49
N THR A 533 10.97 3.11 20.24
CA THR A 533 11.77 3.25 19.01
C THR A 533 10.89 3.84 17.91
N ILE A 534 11.45 4.72 17.08
CA ILE A 534 10.74 5.32 15.93
C ILE A 534 10.42 4.26 14.89
N LEU A 535 9.20 4.26 14.36
CA LEU A 535 8.75 3.33 13.32
C LEU A 535 9.46 3.63 12.00
N PRO A 536 10.22 2.67 11.43
CA PRO A 536 10.77 2.80 10.09
C PRO A 536 9.68 2.62 9.03
N THR A 537 9.89 3.26 7.89
CA THR A 537 9.15 3.09 6.63
C THR A 537 10.17 3.31 5.51
N GLU A 538 10.11 2.51 4.44
CA GLU A 538 11.00 2.70 3.30
C GLU A 538 10.59 3.99 2.53
N SER A 539 9.28 4.25 2.42
CA SER A 539 8.68 5.38 1.70
C SER A 539 8.98 6.76 2.30
N ALA A 540 9.50 6.84 3.52
CA ALA A 540 9.91 8.10 4.16
C ALA A 540 11.40 8.14 4.57
N LEU A 541 12.25 7.33 3.93
CA LEU A 541 13.70 7.56 3.93
C LEU A 541 14.03 8.86 3.19
N PRO A 542 15.08 9.61 3.62
CA PRO A 542 15.68 10.66 2.81
C PRO A 542 16.27 10.11 1.51
N MET A 543 16.34 10.94 0.47
CA MET A 543 16.80 10.58 -0.86
C MET A 543 18.28 10.15 -0.88
N THR A 544 19.14 10.83 -0.11
CA THR A 544 20.55 10.44 0.10
C THR A 544 20.67 9.06 0.75
N SER A 545 19.82 8.77 1.73
CA SER A 545 19.79 7.50 2.47
C SER A 545 19.27 6.34 1.60
N LEU A 546 18.24 6.61 0.79
CA LEU A 546 17.75 5.69 -0.23
C LEU A 546 18.84 5.38 -1.27
N MET A 547 19.54 6.40 -1.78
CA MET A 547 20.65 6.21 -2.73
C MET A 547 21.76 5.33 -2.17
N ALA A 548 22.12 5.50 -0.89
CA ALA A 548 23.06 4.63 -0.19
C ALA A 548 22.55 3.17 -0.13
N GLN A 549 21.29 2.96 0.30
CA GLN A 549 20.67 1.63 0.37
C GLN A 549 20.60 0.92 -0.99
N LYS A 550 20.38 1.68 -2.07
CA LYS A 550 20.22 1.18 -3.45
C LYS A 550 21.54 1.10 -4.23
N ASN A 551 22.69 1.38 -3.61
CA ASN A 551 24.03 1.37 -4.22
C ASN A 551 24.21 2.38 -5.38
N LEU A 552 23.73 3.61 -5.18
CA LEU A 552 23.89 4.75 -6.10
C LEU A 552 24.97 5.73 -5.56
N THR A 553 26.10 5.16 -5.15
CA THR A 553 27.11 5.82 -4.31
C THR A 553 27.83 6.98 -5.01
N ILE A 554 27.95 6.95 -6.34
CA ILE A 554 28.55 8.06 -7.10
C ILE A 554 27.59 9.24 -7.15
N PHE A 555 26.29 9.01 -7.40
CA PHE A 555 25.31 10.11 -7.45
C PHE A 555 25.10 10.74 -6.06
N GLN A 556 24.99 9.90 -5.02
CA GLN A 556 24.98 10.34 -3.61
C GLN A 556 26.17 11.25 -3.29
N ARG A 557 27.40 10.81 -3.60
CA ARG A 557 28.62 11.58 -3.30
C ARG A 557 28.77 12.86 -4.13
N LEU A 558 28.11 12.95 -5.29
CA LEU A 558 28.02 14.22 -6.02
C LEU A 558 27.12 15.23 -5.30
N LEU A 559 26.03 14.78 -4.65
CA LEU A 559 25.20 15.65 -3.79
C LEU A 559 25.97 16.11 -2.54
N GLU A 560 26.67 15.19 -1.87
CA GLU A 560 27.48 15.47 -0.68
C GLU A 560 28.63 16.45 -0.99
N ALA A 561 29.42 16.18 -2.04
CA ALA A 561 30.58 17.01 -2.40
C ALA A 561 30.21 18.38 -3.00
N SER A 562 28.96 18.56 -3.45
CA SER A 562 28.46 19.84 -3.96
C SER A 562 27.77 20.71 -2.91
N GLY A 563 27.33 20.11 -1.80
CA GLY A 563 26.51 20.78 -0.78
C GLY A 563 25.02 20.82 -1.12
N TYR A 564 24.54 19.95 -2.02
CA TYR A 564 23.13 19.86 -2.42
C TYR A 564 22.39 18.65 -1.82
N ASP A 565 23.03 17.89 -0.93
CA ASP A 565 22.47 16.80 -0.14
C ASP A 565 21.13 17.18 0.55
N ASN A 566 21.16 18.24 1.35
CA ASN A 566 20.03 18.78 2.10
C ASN A 566 18.94 19.32 1.16
N GLN A 567 19.32 19.87 0.00
CA GLN A 567 18.35 20.34 -0.99
C GLN A 567 17.61 19.19 -1.64
N PHE A 568 18.27 18.05 -1.88
CA PHE A 568 17.66 16.84 -2.47
C PHE A 568 16.82 16.05 -1.45
N ASP A 569 17.21 16.04 -0.17
CA ASP A 569 16.42 15.44 0.91
C ASP A 569 15.18 16.28 1.32
N ASP A 570 15.17 17.59 1.01
CA ASP A 570 14.00 18.46 1.13
C ASP A 570 13.09 18.45 -0.13
N LEU A 571 13.31 17.55 -1.11
CA LEU A 571 12.44 17.43 -2.31
C LEU A 571 11.19 16.58 -2.07
N ASP A 572 10.05 17.25 -1.99
CA ASP A 572 8.71 16.65 -2.07
C ASP A 572 8.11 16.72 -3.49
N ASN A 573 7.29 15.71 -3.82
CA ASN A 573 6.56 15.55 -5.08
C ASN A 573 7.46 15.68 -6.33
N VAL A 574 8.60 14.97 -6.35
CA VAL A 574 9.48 14.84 -7.53
C VAL A 574 9.62 13.41 -8.04
N THR A 575 10.01 13.31 -9.30
CA THR A 575 10.55 12.11 -9.95
C THR A 575 12.05 12.33 -10.19
N ILE A 576 12.92 11.47 -9.65
CA ILE A 576 14.38 11.54 -9.88
C ILE A 576 14.84 10.36 -10.74
N PHE A 577 15.40 10.64 -11.90
CA PHE A 577 15.94 9.64 -12.82
C PHE A 577 17.43 9.37 -12.54
N ALA A 578 17.75 8.83 -11.36
CA ALA A 578 19.12 8.69 -10.89
C ALA A 578 19.94 7.69 -11.74
N PRO A 579 21.09 8.09 -12.34
CA PRO A 579 21.95 7.17 -13.07
C PRO A 579 22.67 6.21 -12.12
N THR A 580 22.71 4.92 -12.48
CA THR A 580 23.46 3.91 -11.72
C THR A 580 24.96 4.21 -11.67
N ASP A 581 25.67 3.72 -10.65
CA ASP A 581 27.12 3.89 -10.54
C ASP A 581 27.87 3.38 -11.80
N LYS A 582 27.39 2.28 -12.40
CA LYS A 582 27.91 1.77 -13.68
C LYS A 582 27.72 2.74 -14.86
N ALA A 583 26.67 3.55 -14.84
CA ALA A 583 26.43 4.60 -15.82
C ALA A 583 27.36 5.81 -15.61
N LEU A 584 27.70 6.12 -14.35
CA LEU A 584 28.50 7.28 -13.96
C LEU A 584 30.02 7.02 -13.96
N GLN A 585 30.48 5.77 -13.83
CA GLN A 585 31.91 5.39 -13.71
C GLN A 585 32.86 6.06 -14.73
N ASN A 586 32.40 6.31 -15.96
CA ASN A 586 33.20 6.93 -17.04
C ASN A 586 32.79 8.39 -17.33
N SER A 587 32.02 9.03 -16.46
CA SER A 587 31.61 10.44 -16.58
C SER A 587 32.69 11.41 -16.11
N GLU A 588 32.63 12.64 -16.60
CA GLU A 588 33.49 13.73 -16.10
C GLU A 588 33.27 14.00 -14.60
N TRP A 589 32.04 13.84 -14.12
CA TRP A 589 31.69 13.99 -12.70
C TRP A 589 32.36 12.94 -11.81
N ALA A 590 32.33 11.66 -12.20
CA ALA A 590 33.01 10.60 -11.44
C ALA A 590 34.54 10.78 -11.45
N ARG A 591 35.11 11.33 -12.54
CA ARG A 591 36.53 11.71 -12.60
C ARG A 591 36.84 12.87 -11.66
N MET A 592 36.06 13.96 -11.72
CA MET A 592 36.24 15.13 -10.86
C MET A 592 36.06 14.80 -9.37
N LEU A 593 35.07 13.97 -9.02
CA LEU A 593 34.85 13.48 -7.66
C LEU A 593 36.06 12.70 -7.09
N LYS A 594 36.82 12.02 -7.96
CA LYS A 594 38.03 11.27 -7.60
C LYS A 594 39.29 12.13 -7.58
N GLU A 595 39.43 13.06 -8.51
CA GLU A 595 40.66 13.83 -8.74
C GLU A 595 40.67 15.19 -8.02
N GLN A 596 39.52 15.87 -7.97
CA GLN A 596 39.38 17.28 -7.55
C GLN A 596 38.00 17.56 -6.90
N PRO A 597 37.61 16.84 -5.83
CA PRO A 597 36.27 16.96 -5.22
C PRO A 597 35.92 18.37 -4.75
N GLU A 598 36.90 19.15 -4.31
CA GLU A 598 36.74 20.57 -3.91
C GLU A 598 36.15 21.45 -5.03
N LEU A 599 36.29 21.07 -6.30
CA LEU A 599 35.74 21.80 -7.46
C LEU A 599 34.28 21.44 -7.79
N LEU A 600 33.67 20.53 -7.03
CA LEU A 600 32.24 20.20 -7.12
C LEU A 600 31.39 21.08 -6.20
N ASN A 601 32.00 21.61 -5.14
CA ASN A 601 31.37 22.46 -4.12
C ASN A 601 30.76 23.73 -4.78
N HIS A 602 29.44 23.88 -4.68
CA HIS A 602 28.66 24.95 -5.34
C HIS A 602 28.86 25.07 -6.87
N ASN A 603 29.23 23.98 -7.55
CA ASN A 603 29.48 23.97 -8.99
C ASN A 603 28.17 24.08 -9.80
N LEU A 604 28.05 25.13 -10.63
CA LEU A 604 26.83 25.42 -11.39
C LEU A 604 26.55 24.43 -12.53
N ASP A 605 27.58 23.94 -13.21
CA ASP A 605 27.43 22.95 -14.29
C ASP A 605 26.97 21.60 -13.70
N LEU A 606 27.46 21.25 -12.50
CA LEU A 606 26.98 20.10 -11.73
C LEU A 606 25.54 20.32 -11.24
N LEU A 607 25.18 21.53 -10.79
CA LEU A 607 23.81 21.85 -10.38
C LEU A 607 22.82 21.77 -11.57
N GLU A 608 23.21 22.20 -12.78
CA GLU A 608 22.41 21.98 -14.00
C GLU A 608 22.26 20.48 -14.28
N PHE A 609 23.36 19.72 -14.24
CA PHE A 609 23.36 18.27 -14.43
C PHE A 609 22.43 17.56 -13.44
N LEU A 610 22.57 17.82 -12.14
CA LEU A 610 21.75 17.20 -11.08
C LEU A 610 20.26 17.54 -11.27
N ASN A 611 19.93 18.81 -11.49
CA ASN A 611 18.54 19.24 -11.71
C ASN A 611 17.94 18.74 -13.03
N TYR A 612 18.75 18.39 -14.03
CA TYR A 612 18.28 17.75 -15.26
C TYR A 612 17.84 16.29 -15.06
N HIS A 613 18.18 15.68 -13.92
CA HIS A 613 17.66 14.37 -13.53
C HIS A 613 16.39 14.45 -12.66
N VAL A 614 15.92 15.64 -12.29
CA VAL A 614 14.74 15.86 -11.44
C VAL A 614 13.58 16.44 -12.25
N VAL A 615 12.39 15.87 -12.09
CA VAL A 615 11.16 16.25 -12.79
C VAL A 615 10.02 16.40 -11.76
N LYS A 616 9.02 17.24 -12.06
CA LYS A 616 7.77 17.33 -11.29
C LYS A 616 6.55 16.99 -12.17
N PRO A 617 5.50 16.34 -11.65
CA PRO A 617 5.35 15.81 -10.28
C PRO A 617 6.18 14.52 -10.04
N MET A 618 5.97 13.89 -8.88
CA MET A 618 6.21 12.46 -8.65
C MET A 618 5.35 11.63 -9.62
N ILE A 619 5.93 10.59 -10.24
CA ILE A 619 5.27 9.72 -11.22
C ILE A 619 5.74 8.28 -11.00
N LYS A 620 4.87 7.42 -10.45
CA LYS A 620 5.15 5.98 -10.29
C LYS A 620 4.99 5.21 -11.61
N THR A 621 5.46 3.97 -11.70
CA THR A 621 5.38 3.14 -12.94
C THR A 621 3.97 3.08 -13.52
N CYS A 622 2.94 3.00 -12.68
CA CYS A 622 1.52 2.96 -13.09
C CYS A 622 1.03 4.24 -13.80
N GLU A 623 1.73 5.35 -13.64
CA GLU A 623 1.40 6.69 -14.17
C GLU A 623 2.34 7.13 -15.31
N LEU A 624 3.39 6.34 -15.57
CA LEU A 624 4.28 6.54 -16.71
C LEU A 624 3.46 6.53 -18.01
N SER A 625 3.68 7.56 -18.81
CA SER A 625 3.01 7.84 -20.08
C SER A 625 4.03 8.42 -21.04
N GLU A 626 3.80 8.30 -22.35
CA GLU A 626 4.68 8.90 -23.36
C GLU A 626 4.42 10.40 -23.44
N LYS A 627 5.36 11.20 -22.94
CA LYS A 627 5.25 12.66 -22.82
C LYS A 627 6.61 13.32 -22.69
N SER A 628 6.68 14.60 -23.09
CA SER A 628 7.80 15.48 -22.75
C SER A 628 7.51 16.13 -21.40
N LEU A 629 8.45 16.10 -20.47
CA LEU A 629 8.33 16.70 -19.13
C LEU A 629 9.45 17.73 -18.91
N PRO A 630 9.15 18.92 -18.35
CA PRO A 630 10.19 19.86 -17.94
C PRO A 630 10.95 19.30 -16.72
N THR A 631 12.28 19.44 -16.74
CA THR A 631 13.12 19.16 -15.56
C THR A 631 13.22 20.39 -14.67
N VAL A 632 13.79 20.25 -13.46
CA VAL A 632 14.12 21.39 -12.58
C VAL A 632 15.17 22.31 -13.23
N ALA A 633 16.02 21.78 -14.13
CA ALA A 633 16.92 22.57 -14.97
C ALA A 633 16.21 23.27 -16.17
N GLY A 634 14.87 23.21 -16.25
CA GLY A 634 14.04 23.90 -17.25
C GLY A 634 14.01 23.23 -18.64
N ALA A 635 15.13 22.65 -19.10
CA ALA A 635 15.15 21.83 -20.30
C ALA A 635 14.28 20.56 -20.11
N SER A 636 13.59 20.10 -21.16
CA SER A 636 12.71 18.93 -21.06
C SER A 636 13.43 17.59 -21.25
N VAL A 637 12.84 16.52 -20.73
CA VAL A 637 13.15 15.12 -21.01
C VAL A 637 11.92 14.41 -21.62
N ARG A 638 12.14 13.54 -22.61
CA ARG A 638 11.08 12.76 -23.26
C ARG A 638 11.02 11.35 -22.67
N LEU A 639 9.87 11.00 -22.10
CA LEU A 639 9.49 9.63 -21.75
C LEU A 639 8.99 8.89 -23.00
N ASN A 640 9.54 7.72 -23.29
CA ASN A 640 9.02 6.79 -24.30
C ASN A 640 8.91 5.38 -23.68
N LEU A 641 7.86 4.64 -24.04
CA LEU A 641 7.44 3.39 -23.42
C LEU A 641 7.32 2.27 -24.46
N TYR A 642 7.86 1.09 -24.13
CA TYR A 642 7.94 -0.03 -25.05
C TYR A 642 7.43 -1.32 -24.38
N SER A 643 6.22 -1.76 -24.72
CA SER A 643 5.79 -3.14 -24.45
C SER A 643 6.76 -4.11 -25.15
N THR A 644 7.07 -5.24 -24.51
CA THR A 644 7.89 -6.31 -25.12
C THR A 644 7.09 -7.45 -25.74
N HIS A 645 5.78 -7.53 -25.47
CA HIS A 645 4.92 -8.60 -26.01
C HIS A 645 4.02 -8.06 -27.13
N ALA A 646 4.04 -8.73 -28.28
CA ALA A 646 3.18 -8.37 -29.42
C ALA A 646 1.68 -8.69 -29.22
N LEU A 647 1.35 -9.51 -28.22
CA LEU A 647 -0.03 -9.85 -27.84
C LEU A 647 -0.53 -9.04 -26.63
N PHE A 648 0.34 -8.27 -25.96
CA PHE A 648 0.02 -7.52 -24.76
C PHE A 648 0.59 -6.10 -24.86
N SER A 649 -0.14 -5.21 -25.52
CA SER A 649 0.15 -3.77 -25.60
C SER A 649 0.25 -3.12 -24.21
N ASP A 650 -0.63 -3.54 -23.31
CA ASP A 650 -0.90 -2.87 -22.04
C ASP A 650 0.11 -3.25 -20.93
N VAL A 651 1.03 -4.17 -21.20
CA VAL A 651 2.08 -4.60 -20.27
C VAL A 651 3.40 -3.92 -20.66
N MET A 652 3.66 -2.77 -20.05
CA MET A 652 4.88 -2.00 -20.26
C MET A 652 6.07 -2.67 -19.58
N ASN A 653 6.99 -3.18 -20.39
CA ASN A 653 8.18 -3.93 -19.92
C ASN A 653 9.50 -3.17 -20.18
N ARG A 654 9.43 -1.93 -20.70
CA ARG A 654 10.58 -1.04 -20.86
C ARG A 654 10.14 0.42 -20.92
N ALA A 655 10.83 1.27 -20.17
CA ALA A 655 10.71 2.72 -20.24
C ALA A 655 12.07 3.36 -20.55
N THR A 656 12.04 4.56 -21.15
CA THR A 656 13.23 5.37 -21.40
C THR A 656 12.97 6.85 -21.14
N VAL A 657 14.01 7.56 -20.69
CA VAL A 657 14.06 9.01 -20.52
C VAL A 657 15.19 9.51 -21.41
N ASN A 658 14.90 10.27 -22.47
CA ASN A 658 15.88 10.65 -23.51
C ASN A 658 16.73 9.45 -24.00
N CYS A 659 16.08 8.29 -24.19
CA CYS A 659 16.71 7.01 -24.54
C CYS A 659 17.67 6.38 -23.51
N ALA A 660 18.02 7.04 -22.40
CA ALA A 660 18.53 6.32 -21.22
C ALA A 660 17.41 5.42 -20.70
N ARG A 661 17.70 4.16 -20.42
CA ARG A 661 16.68 3.15 -20.11
C ARG A 661 16.56 2.97 -18.60
N LEU A 662 15.32 2.88 -18.12
CA LEU A 662 15.05 2.53 -16.73
C LEU A 662 15.47 1.08 -16.44
N VAL A 663 16.21 0.89 -15.35
CA VAL A 663 16.75 -0.40 -14.89
C VAL A 663 16.14 -0.86 -13.57
N HIS A 664 15.70 0.09 -12.76
CA HIS A 664 14.94 -0.09 -11.55
C HIS A 664 13.86 1.00 -11.48
N PHE A 665 12.78 0.73 -10.79
CA PHE A 665 11.56 1.53 -10.79
C PHE A 665 11.04 1.68 -9.36
N ASP A 666 10.31 2.76 -9.11
CA ASP A 666 9.53 2.99 -7.88
C ASP A 666 10.35 2.81 -6.58
N ASP A 667 11.59 3.30 -6.55
CA ASP A 667 12.34 3.46 -5.30
C ASP A 667 11.80 4.70 -4.55
N GLU A 668 10.87 4.49 -3.63
CA GLU A 668 10.18 5.58 -2.93
C GLU A 668 11.04 6.23 -1.83
N SER A 669 10.97 7.56 -1.74
CA SER A 669 11.66 8.35 -0.71
C SER A 669 10.92 9.65 -0.46
N CYS A 670 10.53 9.89 0.79
CA CYS A 670 10.21 11.22 1.30
C CYS A 670 8.97 11.92 0.70
N GLY A 671 8.11 11.24 -0.06
CA GLY A 671 7.05 11.89 -0.87
C GLY A 671 7.46 12.13 -2.34
N SER A 672 8.57 11.52 -2.75
CA SER A 672 9.15 11.55 -4.09
C SER A 672 9.51 10.12 -4.52
N VAL A 673 9.81 9.93 -5.81
CA VAL A 673 10.15 8.62 -6.39
C VAL A 673 11.45 8.67 -7.18
N LEU A 674 12.30 7.68 -7.00
CA LEU A 674 13.52 7.47 -7.76
C LEU A 674 13.33 6.31 -8.76
N HIS A 675 13.76 6.53 -10.00
CA HIS A 675 13.84 5.52 -11.05
C HIS A 675 15.28 5.46 -11.55
N GLN A 676 15.90 4.28 -11.56
CA GLN A 676 17.32 4.16 -11.90
C GLN A 676 17.53 4.06 -13.41
N VAL A 677 18.52 4.77 -13.98
CA VAL A 677 18.80 4.75 -15.43
C VAL A 677 20.20 4.21 -15.79
N ASP A 678 20.32 3.58 -16.97
CA ASP A 678 21.57 2.97 -17.45
C ASP A 678 22.57 3.93 -18.14
N ARG A 679 22.21 5.21 -18.29
CA ARG A 679 23.09 6.28 -18.77
C ARG A 679 22.75 7.59 -18.06
N PRO A 680 23.72 8.48 -17.79
CA PRO A 680 23.41 9.85 -17.38
C PRO A 680 22.59 10.57 -18.44
N LEU A 681 21.67 11.42 -17.99
CA LEU A 681 20.91 12.33 -18.84
C LEU A 681 21.77 13.57 -19.14
N SER A 682 21.54 14.19 -20.30
CA SER A 682 22.17 15.45 -20.68
C SER A 682 21.25 16.24 -21.61
N PRO A 683 21.13 17.57 -21.45
CA PRO A 683 20.23 18.38 -22.26
C PRO A 683 20.72 18.45 -23.72
N PRO A 684 19.87 18.19 -24.72
CA PRO A 684 20.28 18.21 -26.12
C PRO A 684 20.53 19.65 -26.61
N LYS A 685 21.79 20.00 -26.87
CA LYS A 685 22.23 21.36 -27.25
C LYS A 685 22.01 21.69 -28.75
N ASN A 686 21.59 20.73 -29.56
CA ASN A 686 21.47 20.85 -31.03
C ASN A 686 20.21 20.15 -31.59
N ASN A 687 19.67 20.68 -32.68
CA ASN A 687 18.68 19.98 -33.52
C ASN A 687 19.35 19.05 -34.54
N MET A 688 18.59 18.17 -35.19
CA MET A 688 19.15 17.17 -36.10
C MET A 688 19.96 17.76 -37.26
N LEU A 689 19.55 18.91 -37.83
CA LEU A 689 20.32 19.57 -38.88
C LEU A 689 21.70 20.01 -38.38
N LYS A 690 21.78 20.64 -37.20
CA LYS A 690 23.07 21.00 -36.57
C LYS A 690 23.93 19.79 -36.24
N LEU A 691 23.33 18.65 -35.86
CA LEU A 691 24.07 17.40 -35.61
C LEU A 691 24.63 16.78 -36.91
N LEU A 692 23.95 16.92 -38.05
CA LEU A 692 24.50 16.58 -39.36
C LEU A 692 25.66 17.51 -39.76
N GLU A 693 25.50 18.82 -39.52
CA GLU A 693 26.50 19.83 -39.89
C GLU A 693 27.75 19.79 -39.00
N ALA A 694 27.62 19.35 -37.74
CA ALA A 694 28.74 19.22 -36.80
C ALA A 694 29.62 17.96 -37.01
N ASN A 695 29.18 16.97 -37.80
CA ASN A 695 29.91 15.72 -38.01
C ASN A 695 30.33 15.54 -39.49
N PRO A 696 31.63 15.65 -39.83
CA PRO A 696 32.09 15.53 -41.21
C PRO A 696 31.77 14.16 -41.85
N ASN A 697 31.60 13.11 -41.04
CA ASN A 697 31.30 11.75 -41.53
C ASN A 697 29.87 11.58 -42.07
N TYR A 698 29.01 12.60 -41.94
CA TYR A 698 27.63 12.61 -42.43
C TYR A 698 27.43 13.53 -43.64
N SER A 699 28.50 14.11 -44.19
CA SER A 699 28.44 15.19 -45.20
C SER A 699 27.72 14.80 -46.50
N LYS A 700 27.84 13.55 -46.96
CA LYS A 700 27.13 13.07 -48.16
C LYS A 700 25.63 12.93 -47.94
N PHE A 701 25.20 12.42 -46.78
CA PHE A 701 23.79 12.37 -46.41
C PHE A 701 23.21 13.79 -46.25
N LEU A 702 23.96 14.71 -45.66
CA LEU A 702 23.59 16.13 -45.58
C LEU A 702 23.46 16.80 -46.97
N GLU A 703 24.30 16.42 -47.94
CA GLU A 703 24.15 16.86 -49.33
C GLU A 703 22.84 16.35 -49.96
N LEU A 704 22.47 15.09 -49.70
CA LEU A 704 21.18 14.54 -50.13
C LEU A 704 19.99 15.24 -49.47
N VAL A 705 20.05 15.54 -48.16
CA VAL A 705 19.03 16.35 -47.44
C VAL A 705 18.86 17.73 -48.08
N ARG A 706 19.96 18.39 -48.45
CA ARG A 706 19.95 19.69 -49.12
C ARG A 706 19.39 19.60 -50.55
N LYS A 707 19.79 18.60 -51.34
CA LYS A 707 19.24 18.30 -52.68
C LYS A 707 17.74 17.97 -52.65
N ALA A 708 17.27 17.29 -51.61
CA ALA A 708 15.86 16.97 -51.38
C ALA A 708 15.02 18.14 -50.86
N ASN A 709 15.65 19.30 -50.53
CA ASN A 709 15.02 20.44 -49.86
C ASN A 709 14.34 20.08 -48.52
N LEU A 710 14.93 19.16 -47.75
CA LEU A 710 14.40 18.66 -46.47
C LEU A 710 15.13 19.24 -45.24
N THR A 711 15.98 20.25 -45.41
CA THR A 711 16.67 20.94 -44.30
C THR A 711 15.69 21.53 -43.28
N GLN A 712 14.60 22.16 -43.75
CA GLN A 712 13.54 22.74 -42.90
C GLN A 712 12.85 21.70 -42.01
N LEU A 713 12.72 20.45 -42.47
CA LEU A 713 12.14 19.36 -41.68
C LEU A 713 13.08 18.98 -40.52
N LEU A 714 14.39 18.91 -40.77
CA LEU A 714 15.39 18.52 -39.76
C LEU A 714 15.79 19.68 -38.83
N SER A 715 15.47 20.93 -39.18
CA SER A 715 15.67 22.11 -38.33
C SER A 715 14.44 22.50 -37.49
N ASN A 716 13.27 21.95 -37.78
CA ASN A 716 12.03 22.30 -37.08
C ASN A 716 11.93 21.59 -35.72
N ASP A 717 11.80 22.35 -34.64
CA ASP A 717 11.67 21.82 -33.27
C ASP A 717 10.24 21.43 -32.86
N SER A 718 9.21 21.67 -33.68
CA SER A 718 7.82 21.24 -33.39
C SER A 718 7.52 19.77 -33.73
N ARG A 719 8.48 19.04 -34.30
CA ARG A 719 8.36 17.61 -34.62
C ARG A 719 9.36 16.79 -33.81
N SER A 720 9.00 15.53 -33.54
CA SER A 720 9.85 14.57 -32.85
C SER A 720 10.15 13.43 -33.82
N LEU A 721 11.36 13.38 -34.39
CA LEU A 721 11.70 12.42 -35.47
C LEU A 721 12.80 11.44 -35.03
N THR A 722 12.87 10.29 -35.71
CA THR A 722 14.05 9.43 -35.71
C THR A 722 14.74 9.53 -37.07
N LEU A 723 15.99 10.02 -37.07
CA LEU A 723 16.80 10.17 -38.26
C LEU A 723 17.83 9.04 -38.36
N LEU A 724 17.81 8.32 -39.47
CA LEU A 724 18.71 7.20 -39.76
C LEU A 724 19.78 7.68 -40.73
N VAL A 725 21.04 7.72 -40.30
CA VAL A 725 22.13 8.37 -41.04
C VAL A 725 23.18 7.34 -41.46
N PRO A 726 23.25 6.98 -42.75
CA PRO A 726 24.40 6.29 -43.30
C PRO A 726 25.61 7.24 -43.26
N LYS A 727 26.76 6.70 -42.86
CA LYS A 727 28.04 7.40 -42.95
C LYS A 727 28.50 7.56 -44.40
N ASN A 728 29.50 8.43 -44.61
CA ASN A 728 30.14 8.67 -45.91
C ASN A 728 30.79 7.44 -46.56
N ASP A 729 31.25 6.46 -45.77
CA ASP A 729 31.88 5.20 -46.21
C ASP A 729 30.84 4.24 -46.83
N VAL A 730 29.65 4.12 -46.24
CA VAL A 730 28.52 3.35 -46.80
C VAL A 730 28.12 3.85 -48.21
N PHE A 731 28.25 5.15 -48.47
CA PHE A 731 28.03 5.71 -49.82
C PHE A 731 29.18 5.43 -50.80
N GLU A 732 30.38 5.07 -50.34
CA GLU A 732 31.51 4.65 -51.18
C GLU A 732 31.34 3.19 -51.57
N GLU A 733 31.01 2.33 -50.60
CA GLU A 733 30.69 0.91 -50.83
C GLU A 733 29.54 0.72 -51.84
N LEU A 734 28.50 1.59 -51.83
CA LEU A 734 27.40 1.55 -52.81
C LEU A 734 27.78 2.03 -54.23
N ILE A 735 28.81 2.88 -54.34
CA ILE A 735 29.35 3.33 -55.64
C ILE A 735 30.24 2.23 -56.21
N ASP A 736 31.15 1.69 -55.40
CA ASP A 736 32.13 0.68 -55.81
C ASP A 736 31.47 -0.69 -56.08
N SER A 737 30.34 -1.01 -55.45
CA SER A 737 29.53 -2.20 -55.78
C SER A 737 28.83 -2.13 -57.14
N GLY A 738 28.77 -0.95 -57.76
CA GLY A 738 28.05 -0.70 -59.01
C GLY A 738 26.52 -0.57 -58.86
N GLU A 739 25.95 -0.72 -57.66
CA GLU A 739 24.50 -0.57 -57.46
C GLU A 739 24.01 0.88 -57.65
N SER A 740 24.92 1.86 -57.55
CA SER A 740 24.69 3.26 -57.91
C SER A 740 24.24 3.52 -59.37
N ALA A 741 24.17 2.49 -60.23
CA ALA A 741 23.71 2.60 -61.62
C ALA A 741 22.19 2.87 -61.78
N LYS A 742 21.40 2.84 -60.70
CA LYS A 742 19.96 3.19 -60.72
C LYS A 742 19.77 4.66 -60.30
N PRO A 743 18.99 5.48 -61.03
CA PRO A 743 18.67 6.84 -60.60
C PRO A 743 17.73 6.80 -59.38
N MET A 744 18.32 6.91 -58.18
CA MET A 744 17.56 7.02 -56.92
C MET A 744 17.11 8.46 -56.72
N ASP A 745 15.82 8.68 -56.48
CA ASP A 745 15.32 9.99 -56.04
C ASP A 745 15.86 10.30 -54.63
N ALA A 746 16.63 11.38 -54.51
CA ALA A 746 17.17 11.84 -53.24
C ALA A 746 16.07 12.19 -52.23
N ALA A 747 14.90 12.67 -52.68
CA ALA A 747 13.79 12.99 -51.80
C ALA A 747 13.14 11.71 -51.24
N ALA A 748 12.83 10.72 -52.07
CA ALA A 748 12.39 9.40 -51.61
C ALA A 748 13.42 8.72 -50.69
N LEU A 749 14.71 8.81 -51.01
CA LEU A 749 15.78 8.22 -50.21
C LEU A 749 15.85 8.83 -48.81
N VAL A 750 15.93 10.17 -48.69
CA VAL A 750 15.97 10.85 -47.39
C VAL A 750 14.66 10.64 -46.61
N LYS A 751 13.50 10.64 -47.28
CA LYS A 751 12.20 10.34 -46.64
C LYS A 751 12.11 8.93 -46.05
N THR A 752 12.72 7.94 -46.69
CA THR A 752 12.78 6.56 -46.14
C THR A 752 13.75 6.46 -44.95
N HIS A 753 14.66 7.41 -44.78
CA HIS A 753 15.60 7.50 -43.65
C HIS A 753 15.09 8.39 -42.49
N VAL A 754 13.85 8.90 -42.56
CA VAL A 754 13.21 9.69 -41.50
C VAL A 754 11.93 8.99 -41.06
N VAL A 755 11.79 8.78 -39.76
CA VAL A 755 10.61 8.19 -39.12
C VAL A 755 9.93 9.25 -38.24
N GLU A 756 8.60 9.30 -38.26
CA GLU A 756 7.80 10.36 -37.60
C GLU A 756 7.51 10.11 -36.10
N ASP A 757 8.38 9.33 -35.46
CA ASP A 757 8.34 8.90 -34.04
C ASP A 757 9.75 8.85 -33.42
N VAL A 758 9.86 8.70 -32.09
CA VAL A 758 11.15 8.57 -31.35
C VAL A 758 11.42 7.12 -30.92
N VAL A 759 12.23 6.42 -31.73
CA VAL A 759 12.45 4.97 -31.63
C VAL A 759 13.82 4.69 -31.01
N CYS A 760 13.97 4.90 -29.70
CA CYS A 760 15.22 4.64 -28.98
C CYS A 760 15.73 3.20 -29.22
N CYS A 761 17.05 3.03 -29.34
CA CYS A 761 17.67 1.71 -29.48
C CYS A 761 17.38 0.77 -28.29
N ALA A 762 17.00 1.28 -27.12
CA ALA A 762 16.50 0.46 -26.02
C ALA A 762 15.10 -0.13 -26.29
N GLY A 763 14.23 0.58 -27.01
CA GLY A 763 12.91 0.10 -27.45
C GLY A 763 12.98 -0.95 -28.56
N ILE A 764 14.06 -0.95 -29.35
CA ILE A 764 14.31 -2.02 -30.33
C ILE A 764 14.74 -3.30 -29.59
N ILE A 765 13.91 -4.33 -29.69
CA ILE A 765 14.04 -5.64 -29.02
C ILE A 765 14.08 -6.79 -30.04
N PRO A 766 14.52 -8.00 -29.63
CA PRO A 766 14.40 -9.19 -30.48
C PRO A 766 12.93 -9.48 -30.79
N THR A 767 12.63 -9.80 -32.05
CA THR A 767 11.27 -10.05 -32.55
C THR A 767 11.13 -11.48 -33.03
N ASN A 768 10.46 -12.31 -32.22
CA ASN A 768 10.20 -13.71 -32.56
C ASN A 768 9.04 -13.81 -33.56
N TRP A 769 9.23 -14.62 -34.61
CA TRP A 769 8.16 -14.97 -35.56
C TRP A 769 6.99 -15.65 -34.83
N PRO A 770 5.71 -15.35 -35.15
CA PRO A 770 5.23 -14.58 -36.31
C PRO A 770 5.26 -13.05 -36.15
N PHE A 771 5.54 -12.52 -34.96
CA PHE A 771 5.32 -11.11 -34.62
C PHE A 771 6.48 -10.19 -35.01
N VAL A 772 6.59 -9.90 -36.31
CA VAL A 772 7.51 -8.89 -36.83
C VAL A 772 6.99 -7.49 -36.53
N ARG A 773 7.80 -6.66 -35.83
CA ARG A 773 7.52 -5.24 -35.61
C ARG A 773 8.06 -4.39 -36.77
N SER A 774 7.41 -3.27 -37.04
CA SER A 774 7.85 -2.28 -38.01
C SER A 774 7.49 -0.86 -37.56
N ILE A 775 8.25 0.12 -38.02
CA ILE A 775 8.02 1.56 -37.84
C ILE A 775 7.76 2.21 -39.19
N GLU A 776 6.97 3.28 -39.29
CA GLU A 776 6.68 3.93 -40.58
C GLU A 776 7.62 5.11 -40.83
N SER A 777 8.28 5.09 -41.99
CA SER A 777 9.07 6.23 -42.48
C SER A 777 8.19 7.22 -43.23
N ILE A 778 8.58 8.49 -43.32
CA ILE A 778 7.79 9.56 -43.96
C ILE A 778 7.68 9.43 -45.50
N SER A 779 8.20 8.34 -46.08
CA SER A 779 7.89 7.89 -47.44
C SER A 779 6.67 6.93 -47.50
N GLY A 780 6.02 6.65 -46.37
CA GLY A 780 4.96 5.64 -46.24
C GLY A 780 5.48 4.20 -46.29
N GLN A 781 6.79 3.99 -46.14
CA GLN A 781 7.39 2.66 -46.11
C GLN A 781 7.51 2.18 -44.66
N HIS A 782 6.80 1.11 -44.32
CA HIS A 782 7.04 0.36 -43.08
C HIS A 782 8.43 -0.30 -43.14
N LEU A 783 9.25 -0.02 -42.13
CA LEU A 783 10.59 -0.54 -41.92
C LEU A 783 10.58 -1.58 -40.81
N ARG A 784 10.87 -2.83 -41.12
CA ARG A 784 11.00 -3.93 -40.14
C ARG A 784 12.07 -3.59 -39.08
N ILE A 785 11.70 -3.61 -37.79
CA ILE A 785 12.67 -3.45 -36.68
C ILE A 785 12.97 -4.79 -36.01
N THR A 786 14.25 -5.03 -35.74
CA THR A 786 14.74 -6.28 -35.13
C THR A 786 15.98 -6.03 -34.27
N ARG A 787 16.32 -7.00 -33.42
CA ARG A 787 17.59 -6.99 -32.69
C ARG A 787 18.18 -8.39 -32.60
N ASP A 788 19.33 -8.55 -33.24
CA ASP A 788 20.23 -9.68 -33.02
C ASP A 788 21.25 -9.26 -31.94
N ARG A 789 22.55 -9.27 -32.27
CA ARG A 789 23.60 -8.66 -31.42
C ARG A 789 23.51 -7.14 -31.34
N ARG A 790 23.04 -6.47 -32.42
CA ARG A 790 22.79 -5.02 -32.50
C ARG A 790 21.38 -4.73 -33.02
N PRO A 791 20.78 -3.56 -32.72
CA PRO A 791 19.55 -3.11 -33.37
C PRO A 791 19.72 -3.04 -34.90
N LYS A 792 18.67 -3.42 -35.62
CA LYS A 792 18.58 -3.34 -37.08
C LYS A 792 17.22 -2.79 -37.52
N ILE A 793 17.25 -1.99 -38.58
CA ILE A 793 16.08 -1.41 -39.24
C ILE A 793 16.18 -1.77 -40.72
N GLU A 794 15.26 -2.61 -41.20
CA GLU A 794 15.38 -3.38 -42.45
C GLU A 794 16.72 -4.15 -42.51
N ASN A 795 17.52 -3.90 -43.55
CA ASN A 795 18.87 -4.42 -43.72
C ASN A 795 19.90 -3.74 -42.79
N ALA A 796 19.69 -2.46 -42.48
CA ALA A 796 20.70 -1.63 -41.87
C ALA A 796 20.86 -1.86 -40.36
N GLY A 797 22.09 -2.09 -39.91
CA GLY A 797 22.43 -2.19 -38.50
C GLY A 797 22.84 -0.84 -37.92
N VAL A 798 22.33 -0.53 -36.73
CA VAL A 798 22.72 0.69 -36.01
C VAL A 798 24.11 0.52 -35.40
N THR A 799 25.04 1.41 -35.75
CA THR A 799 26.43 1.43 -35.24
C THR A 799 26.61 2.42 -34.09
N LYS A 800 25.89 3.55 -34.11
CA LYS A 800 25.84 4.51 -33.00
C LYS A 800 24.39 4.87 -32.69
N CYS A 801 23.95 4.45 -31.51
CA CYS A 801 22.58 4.61 -31.03
C CYS A 801 22.36 5.94 -30.30
N ASP A 802 21.09 6.39 -30.29
CA ASP A 802 20.54 7.37 -29.35
C ASP A 802 21.30 8.71 -29.26
N VAL A 803 21.71 9.29 -30.39
CA VAL A 803 22.26 10.66 -30.39
C VAL A 803 21.09 11.64 -30.29
N VAL A 804 20.78 12.07 -29.06
CA VAL A 804 19.59 12.90 -28.77
C VAL A 804 19.72 14.31 -29.36
N ALA A 805 18.65 14.79 -29.98
CA ALA A 805 18.49 16.14 -30.50
C ALA A 805 17.31 16.84 -29.81
N THR A 806 17.23 18.18 -29.93
CA THR A 806 16.06 18.94 -29.46
C THR A 806 14.76 18.43 -30.10
N ASN A 807 14.82 18.08 -31.38
CA ASN A 807 13.69 17.72 -32.23
C ASN A 807 13.64 16.23 -32.63
N GLY A 808 14.32 15.35 -31.89
CA GLY A 808 14.34 13.93 -32.22
C GLY A 808 15.54 13.16 -31.68
N ILE A 809 15.87 12.08 -32.38
CA ILE A 809 17.06 11.26 -32.15
C ILE A 809 17.73 10.91 -33.48
N LEU A 810 19.05 10.77 -33.47
CA LEU A 810 19.85 10.36 -34.61
C LEU A 810 20.48 8.98 -34.32
N HIS A 811 20.36 8.07 -35.30
CA HIS A 811 21.00 6.77 -35.31
C HIS A 811 21.95 6.69 -36.51
N GLU A 812 23.22 6.38 -36.25
CA GLU A 812 24.18 6.07 -37.30
C GLU A 812 23.98 4.62 -37.76
N ILE A 813 23.90 4.39 -39.07
CA ILE A 813 23.66 3.06 -39.67
C ILE A 813 24.75 2.66 -40.66
N ASN A 814 24.99 1.35 -40.80
CA ASN A 814 26.06 0.78 -41.62
C ASN A 814 25.67 0.40 -43.05
N ASP A 815 24.45 0.72 -43.49
CA ASP A 815 23.86 0.30 -44.76
C ASP A 815 22.79 1.33 -45.16
N ILE A 816 22.37 1.33 -46.43
CA ILE A 816 21.39 2.28 -46.96
C ILE A 816 20.02 1.61 -47.07
N ILE A 817 18.99 2.24 -46.50
CA ILE A 817 17.62 1.76 -46.57
C ILE A 817 17.01 2.19 -47.90
N VAL A 818 17.09 1.30 -48.90
CA VAL A 818 16.61 1.55 -50.27
C VAL A 818 15.08 1.74 -50.29
N PRO A 819 14.56 2.84 -50.85
CA PRO A 819 13.12 3.04 -51.04
C PRO A 819 12.54 1.96 -51.95
N ARG A 820 11.52 1.25 -51.46
CA ARG A 820 10.72 0.31 -52.24
C ARG A 820 9.73 1.12 -53.11
N PRO A 821 9.51 0.76 -54.39
CA PRO A 821 8.48 1.42 -55.19
C PRO A 821 7.13 1.27 -54.48
N GLN A 822 6.43 2.38 -54.24
CA GLN A 822 5.07 2.32 -53.72
C GLN A 822 4.20 1.56 -54.75
N ARG A 823 3.90 0.30 -54.48
CA ARG A 823 2.77 -0.38 -55.12
C ARG A 823 1.55 0.44 -54.73
N ASN A 824 0.96 1.14 -55.70
CA ASN A 824 -0.31 1.82 -55.53
C ASN A 824 -1.30 0.83 -54.92
N GLN A 825 -1.60 1.00 -53.63
CA GLN A 825 -2.75 0.37 -53.00
C GLN A 825 -4.00 1.12 -53.49
N GLN A 826 -4.33 0.88 -54.75
CA GLN A 826 -5.73 0.80 -55.12
C GLN A 826 -6.32 -0.30 -54.22
N ARG A 827 -6.89 0.12 -53.08
CA ARG A 827 -7.96 -0.67 -52.45
C ARG A 827 -8.89 -1.06 -53.59
N PRO A 828 -9.22 -2.36 -53.79
CA PRO A 828 -10.19 -2.73 -54.80
C PRO A 828 -11.45 -1.93 -54.50
N GLN A 829 -11.84 -1.06 -55.43
CA GLN A 829 -13.02 -0.22 -55.26
C GLN A 829 -14.20 -1.16 -55.00
N LEU A 830 -14.78 -1.09 -53.81
CA LEU A 830 -15.97 -1.85 -53.47
C LEU A 830 -17.08 -1.35 -54.39
N ILE A 831 -17.33 -2.13 -55.44
CA ILE A 831 -18.47 -1.91 -56.34
C ILE A 831 -19.70 -1.91 -55.43
N PRO A 832 -20.45 -0.80 -55.33
CA PRO A 832 -21.59 -0.74 -54.44
C PRO A 832 -22.60 -1.82 -54.87
N PRO A 833 -23.15 -2.60 -53.93
CA PRO A 833 -24.07 -3.68 -54.27
C PRO A 833 -25.29 -3.10 -55.00
N GLY A 834 -25.63 -3.69 -56.15
CA GLY A 834 -26.87 -3.37 -56.85
C GLY A 834 -28.08 -3.61 -55.93
N PRO A 835 -29.16 -2.83 -56.06
CA PRO A 835 -30.31 -2.92 -55.15
C PRO A 835 -31.08 -4.23 -55.37
N GLY A 836 -30.76 -5.27 -54.60
CA GLY A 836 -31.46 -6.55 -54.70
C GLY A 836 -30.73 -7.79 -54.17
N PHE A 837 -30.16 -7.76 -52.96
CA PHE A 837 -29.83 -9.00 -52.24
C PHE A 837 -29.99 -8.82 -50.73
N GLN A 838 -30.85 -9.61 -50.11
CA GLN A 838 -30.94 -9.77 -48.65
C GLN A 838 -30.26 -11.09 -48.26
N PRO A 839 -29.28 -11.10 -47.34
CA PRO A 839 -28.82 -12.33 -46.72
C PRO A 839 -29.78 -12.75 -45.60
N GLN A 840 -30.40 -13.91 -45.74
CA GLN A 840 -30.83 -14.72 -44.60
C GLN A 840 -29.69 -15.68 -44.26
N GLY A 841 -29.45 -15.91 -42.96
CA GLY A 841 -28.47 -16.88 -42.48
C GLY A 841 -27.67 -16.35 -41.29
N ASP A 842 -27.78 -17.05 -40.17
CA ASP A 842 -26.97 -16.78 -38.98
C ASP A 842 -25.49 -17.06 -39.24
N PHE A 843 -24.61 -16.28 -38.61
CA PHE A 843 -23.24 -16.71 -38.37
C PHE A 843 -22.79 -16.26 -36.98
N ASP A 844 -22.72 -17.23 -36.09
CA ASP A 844 -22.33 -17.06 -34.69
C ASP A 844 -20.82 -16.84 -34.51
N VAL A 845 -20.49 -16.16 -33.43
CA VAL A 845 -19.27 -16.28 -32.60
C VAL A 845 -17.95 -16.58 -33.32
N PHE A 846 -17.12 -15.54 -33.45
CA PHE A 846 -15.70 -15.60 -33.05
C PHE A 846 -15.12 -14.19 -32.84
N PHE A 847 -15.17 -13.68 -31.60
CA PHE A 847 -14.07 -13.01 -30.88
C PHE A 847 -14.50 -12.64 -29.45
#